data_AF-A0A9D3UCE7-F1
#
_entry.id   AF-A0A9D3UCE7-F1
#
_cell.length_a   1.000
_cell.length_b   1.000
_cell.length_c   1.000
_cell.angle_alpha   90.00
_cell.angle_beta   90.00
_cell.angle_gamma   90.00
#
_symmetry.space_group_name_H-M   'P 1'
#
loop_
_entity.id
_entity.type
_entity.pdbx_description
1 polymer ?
#
loop_
_entity_poly.entity_id
_entity_poly.type
_entity_poly.pdbx_seq_one_letter_code
_entity_poly.pdbx_strand_id
1 'polypeptide(L)'
;MAKLQMKPLVCILFIVIILQHSRPTTSQEVEDESEFSYSENNGRGPSRWGEIHEEWGACSNGTMQSPIDMFNQRVQIVSHLGKLKRSYKPANATLRNRGHDMMLRFDGEAGAIEINGTEYALQQCHWHSPSEHTINGRRFDLEAHLVHESADGKIAVMGIMYKIGRPDPFLLSLEEHLTALTDTTEAERAVGVMNPRGIKFGSRKYYRYIGSLTVPPCTENVVWSFVQKVRTVTREQVRLLRVAVHDILKNVPFPLQGAYGSGVIKKTKDSVRFIITTIIGFALGFFIGSSFPFFSHYKVYLPSSHRSSIDVATASNDQGLFVVKSPQTNVVNVSIVPKKYIRRNPRGSKLLPPRINVPESDLHLRRLYGLPPLDLKRKPKYLAAFSVGIHQMNNIDACVKKFSEDFQIVLFHYDGKTSEWDQFEWSKKAIHVTASKQTKWWYAKRFLHPDVVAAYEYIFIWDEDLGVEHFNADRYIELVKKHGLEISQPGLGPNDVVTWEMTRRKEDQEVHKVSLERPGWCSDQHLPPCAAFVEIMAPVFSREAWRCVWHMIQNDLVHGWGLDFALRRCVEPAHEKIGVVDSEWIIHKVIPSPVNQETTLNSNNINFSQETIKFEKSHRQEVRTRCKNEWSIFQHRLANADKAYHAQFGNG
;
A
#
# COMPACT_ATOMS: atom_id res chain seq x y z
N MET A 1 -14.90 -69.66 24.19
CA MET A 1 -14.59 -68.26 23.83
C MET A 1 -15.88 -67.45 23.92
N ALA A 2 -15.98 -66.58 24.91
CA ALA A 2 -17.23 -65.95 25.35
C ALA A 2 -17.65 -64.79 24.45
N LYS A 3 -18.93 -64.78 24.04
CA LYS A 3 -19.58 -63.67 23.35
C LYS A 3 -19.79 -62.51 24.34
N LEU A 4 -19.08 -61.41 24.12
CA LEU A 4 -19.23 -60.19 24.91
C LEU A 4 -20.50 -59.45 24.46
N GLN A 5 -21.59 -59.58 25.23
CA GLN A 5 -22.77 -58.74 25.06
C GLN A 5 -22.49 -57.35 25.63
N MET A 6 -22.33 -56.37 24.75
CA MET A 6 -22.21 -54.95 25.11
C MET A 6 -23.61 -54.45 25.55
N LYS A 7 -23.74 -54.06 26.81
CA LYS A 7 -25.02 -53.63 27.41
C LYS A 7 -25.49 -52.28 26.80
N PRO A 8 -26.78 -52.12 26.45
CA PRO A 8 -27.33 -50.91 25.82
C PRO A 8 -27.19 -49.64 26.67
N LEU A 9 -26.98 -49.77 27.98
CA LEU A 9 -26.78 -48.66 28.90
C LEU A 9 -25.48 -47.86 28.62
N VAL A 10 -24.43 -48.51 28.10
CA VAL A 10 -23.13 -47.87 27.82
C VAL A 10 -23.21 -47.01 26.55
N CYS A 11 -23.98 -47.44 25.55
CA CYS A 11 -24.24 -46.64 24.35
C CYS A 11 -25.08 -45.39 24.65
N ILE A 12 -26.07 -45.50 25.54
CA ILE A 12 -26.89 -44.35 25.95
C ILE A 12 -26.04 -43.33 26.72
N LEU A 13 -25.14 -43.79 27.60
CA LEU A 13 -24.24 -42.90 28.34
C LEU A 13 -23.28 -42.15 27.41
N PHE A 14 -22.75 -42.81 26.37
CA PHE A 14 -21.90 -42.16 25.37
C PHE A 14 -22.66 -41.13 24.52
N ILE A 15 -23.91 -41.41 24.14
CA ILE A 15 -24.75 -40.46 23.37
C ILE A 15 -25.10 -39.25 24.23
N VAL A 16 -25.40 -39.43 25.52
CA VAL A 16 -25.68 -38.32 26.45
C VAL A 16 -24.44 -37.47 26.70
N ILE A 17 -23.25 -38.07 26.81
CA ILE A 17 -21.98 -37.32 26.97
C ILE A 17 -21.64 -36.54 25.68
N ILE A 18 -21.89 -37.11 24.49
CA ILE A 18 -21.72 -36.40 23.21
C ILE A 18 -22.72 -35.23 23.11
N LEU A 19 -23.97 -35.43 23.54
CA LEU A 19 -25.01 -34.37 23.56
C LEU A 19 -24.75 -33.29 24.62
N GLN A 20 -24.05 -33.62 25.71
CA GLN A 20 -23.63 -32.66 26.75
C GLN A 20 -22.32 -31.92 26.41
N HIS A 21 -21.60 -32.31 25.37
CA HIS A 21 -20.41 -31.62 24.86
C HIS A 21 -20.61 -30.92 23.51
N SER A 22 -21.73 -31.16 22.82
CA SER A 22 -22.19 -30.31 21.75
C SER A 22 -22.77 -29.00 22.31
N ARG A 23 -21.89 -28.05 22.65
CA ARG A 23 -22.32 -26.64 22.70
C ARG A 23 -22.80 -26.27 21.29
N PRO A 24 -23.97 -25.62 21.13
CA PRO A 24 -24.35 -25.08 19.84
C PRO A 24 -23.24 -24.13 19.39
N THR A 25 -22.59 -24.43 18.26
CA THR A 25 -21.64 -23.52 17.64
C THR A 25 -22.47 -22.38 17.07
N THR A 26 -22.68 -21.32 17.84
CA THR A 26 -23.32 -20.11 17.34
C THR A 26 -22.40 -19.53 16.27
N SER A 27 -22.83 -19.56 15.01
CA SER A 27 -22.07 -19.06 13.84
C SER A 27 -22.11 -17.54 13.72
N GLN A 28 -22.24 -16.82 14.84
CA GLN A 28 -22.31 -15.36 14.86
C GLN A 28 -20.92 -14.74 15.06
N GLU A 29 -20.72 -13.58 14.45
CA GLU A 29 -19.54 -12.74 14.67
C GLU A 29 -19.37 -12.44 16.16
N VAL A 30 -18.13 -12.39 16.65
CA VAL A 30 -17.84 -12.02 18.04
C VAL A 30 -18.40 -10.63 18.33
N GLU A 31 -19.17 -10.50 19.41
CA GLU A 31 -19.90 -9.28 19.75
C GLU A 31 -19.09 -8.25 20.56
N ASP A 32 -17.99 -8.66 21.21
CA ASP A 32 -17.19 -7.82 22.11
C ASP A 32 -15.73 -7.68 21.64
N GLU A 33 -15.24 -6.43 21.66
CA GLU A 33 -13.91 -6.01 21.23
C GLU A 33 -12.78 -6.31 22.21
N SER A 34 -13.10 -6.68 23.46
CA SER A 34 -12.05 -6.88 24.48
C SER A 34 -11.07 -8.01 24.12
N GLU A 35 -11.46 -8.92 23.22
CA GLU A 35 -10.76 -10.15 22.90
C GLU A 35 -9.86 -10.06 21.65
N PHE A 36 -10.16 -9.21 20.66
CA PHE A 36 -9.37 -9.08 19.41
C PHE A 36 -9.16 -7.62 18.96
N SER A 37 -8.21 -7.39 18.05
CA SER A 37 -7.90 -6.05 17.54
C SER A 37 -7.58 -6.08 16.04
N TYR A 38 -7.76 -4.95 15.35
CA TYR A 38 -7.27 -4.76 13.99
C TYR A 38 -5.79 -4.31 13.92
N SER A 39 -5.19 -3.90 15.05
CA SER A 39 -3.79 -3.45 15.09
C SER A 39 -2.84 -4.64 15.33
N GLU A 40 -1.90 -4.87 14.40
CA GLU A 40 -0.86 -5.91 14.54
C GLU A 40 0.08 -5.70 15.75
N ASN A 41 0.14 -4.50 16.32
CA ASN A 41 1.16 -4.14 17.32
C ASN A 41 0.97 -4.75 18.72
N ASN A 42 -0.24 -5.21 19.07
CA ASN A 42 -0.57 -5.66 20.43
C ASN A 42 -0.67 -7.19 20.55
N GLY A 43 -0.29 -7.94 19.51
CA GLY A 43 -0.35 -9.41 19.50
C GLY A 43 -1.76 -9.99 19.37
N ARG A 44 -2.81 -9.15 19.32
CA ARG A 44 -4.21 -9.52 19.07
C ARG A 44 -4.69 -9.12 17.67
N GLY A 45 -3.73 -8.83 16.78
CA GLY A 45 -3.99 -8.38 15.42
C GLY A 45 -4.50 -9.49 14.49
N PRO A 46 -5.01 -9.12 13.30
CA PRO A 46 -5.53 -10.04 12.29
C PRO A 46 -4.66 -11.26 12.01
N SER A 47 -3.33 -11.08 11.93
CA SER A 47 -2.40 -12.17 11.65
C SER A 47 -2.36 -13.28 12.71
N ARG A 48 -2.93 -13.03 13.89
CA ARG A 48 -2.89 -13.93 15.05
C ARG A 48 -4.26 -14.29 15.61
N TRP A 49 -5.37 -13.89 14.99
CA TRP A 49 -6.71 -14.18 15.54
C TRP A 49 -6.92 -15.67 15.81
N GLY A 50 -6.48 -16.57 14.93
CA GLY A 50 -6.61 -18.01 15.17
C GLY A 50 -5.71 -18.58 16.27
N GLU A 51 -4.83 -17.77 16.87
CA GLU A 51 -4.00 -18.14 18.03
C GLU A 51 -4.61 -17.63 19.35
N ILE A 52 -5.62 -16.77 19.32
CA ILE A 52 -6.21 -16.16 20.54
C ILE A 52 -7.15 -17.16 21.22
N HIS A 53 -8.04 -17.77 20.44
CA HIS A 53 -9.02 -18.76 20.90
C HIS A 53 -9.01 -20.00 20.00
N GLU A 54 -9.26 -21.18 20.57
CA GLU A 54 -9.30 -22.44 19.81
C GLU A 54 -10.42 -22.42 18.77
N GLU A 55 -11.58 -21.86 19.14
CA GLU A 55 -12.73 -21.66 18.26
C GLU A 55 -12.46 -20.71 17.08
N TRP A 56 -11.38 -19.91 17.11
CA TRP A 56 -11.01 -18.98 16.04
C TRP A 56 -9.97 -19.58 15.08
N GLY A 57 -9.62 -20.86 15.23
CA GLY A 57 -8.59 -21.51 14.40
C GLY A 57 -8.83 -21.40 12.89
N ALA A 58 -10.08 -21.22 12.45
CA ALA A 58 -10.42 -20.96 11.05
C ALA A 58 -9.79 -19.66 10.51
N CYS A 59 -9.57 -18.65 11.34
CA CYS A 59 -8.93 -17.39 10.95
C CYS A 59 -7.48 -17.60 10.45
N SER A 60 -6.79 -18.64 10.92
CA SER A 60 -5.41 -18.96 10.53
C SER A 60 -5.33 -20.11 9.54
N ASN A 61 -6.17 -21.14 9.69
CA ASN A 61 -6.08 -22.39 8.94
C ASN A 61 -7.15 -22.53 7.84
N GLY A 62 -8.07 -21.57 7.74
CA GLY A 62 -9.11 -21.54 6.72
C GLY A 62 -8.55 -21.42 5.30
N THR A 63 -9.24 -22.02 4.33
CA THR A 63 -8.86 -22.00 2.91
C THR A 63 -9.78 -21.13 2.05
N MET A 64 -10.95 -20.77 2.57
CA MET A 64 -11.97 -19.96 1.93
C MET A 64 -12.23 -18.69 2.75
N GLN A 65 -11.16 -18.00 3.12
CA GLN A 65 -11.25 -16.80 3.94
C GLN A 65 -11.64 -15.56 3.13
N SER A 66 -12.38 -14.67 3.78
CA SER A 66 -12.73 -13.32 3.34
C SER A 66 -11.97 -12.29 4.18
N PRO A 67 -11.73 -11.07 3.66
CA PRO A 67 -12.07 -10.53 2.35
C PRO A 67 -11.08 -10.94 1.23
N ILE A 68 -11.53 -10.78 -0.02
CA ILE A 68 -10.71 -11.04 -1.23
C ILE A 68 -10.70 -9.85 -2.20
N ASP A 69 -9.74 -9.85 -3.14
CA ASP A 69 -9.78 -8.97 -4.32
C ASP A 69 -10.65 -9.56 -5.43
N MET A 70 -11.73 -8.86 -5.77
CA MET A 70 -12.60 -9.15 -6.91
C MET A 70 -11.95 -8.68 -8.22
N PHE A 71 -10.91 -9.40 -8.63
CA PHE A 71 -10.10 -9.09 -9.81
C PHE A 71 -10.81 -9.51 -11.11
N ASN A 72 -11.24 -8.55 -11.93
CA ASN A 72 -12.07 -8.76 -13.12
C ASN A 72 -11.61 -9.87 -14.07
N GLN A 73 -10.30 -10.13 -14.18
CA GLN A 73 -9.74 -11.15 -15.08
C GLN A 73 -9.90 -12.58 -14.54
N ARG A 74 -10.02 -12.76 -13.21
CA ARG A 74 -10.30 -14.05 -12.56
C ARG A 74 -11.79 -14.33 -12.42
N VAL A 75 -12.64 -13.37 -12.81
CA VAL A 75 -14.07 -13.51 -12.62
C VAL A 75 -14.72 -14.18 -13.82
N GLN A 76 -15.42 -15.28 -13.59
CA GLN A 76 -16.21 -15.94 -14.62
C GLN A 76 -17.53 -15.21 -14.82
N ILE A 77 -17.85 -14.85 -16.06
CA ILE A 77 -19.13 -14.20 -16.35
C ILE A 77 -20.21 -15.26 -16.52
N VAL A 78 -21.25 -15.24 -15.70
CA VAL A 78 -22.40 -16.16 -15.83
C VAL A 78 -23.72 -15.42 -15.88
N SER A 79 -24.65 -15.94 -16.68
CA SER A 79 -26.00 -15.42 -16.85
C SER A 79 -27.03 -16.13 -15.96
N HIS A 80 -26.78 -17.39 -15.58
CA HIS A 80 -27.75 -18.28 -14.90
C HIS A 80 -28.06 -17.89 -13.45
N LEU A 81 -27.23 -17.10 -12.78
CA LEU A 81 -27.45 -16.70 -11.37
C LEU A 81 -28.72 -15.87 -11.12
N GLY A 82 -29.43 -15.42 -12.16
CA GLY A 82 -30.67 -14.68 -11.97
C GLY A 82 -30.48 -13.27 -11.40
N LYS A 83 -31.56 -12.59 -11.03
CA LYS A 83 -31.50 -11.30 -10.33
C LYS A 83 -31.43 -11.57 -8.84
N LEU A 84 -30.74 -10.71 -8.08
CA LEU A 84 -30.86 -10.69 -6.62
C LEU A 84 -32.33 -10.49 -6.23
N LYS A 85 -32.95 -11.53 -5.70
CA LYS A 85 -34.31 -11.52 -5.16
C LYS A 85 -34.25 -11.05 -3.72
N ARG A 86 -34.99 -9.98 -3.40
CA ARG A 86 -34.97 -9.33 -2.09
C ARG A 86 -36.42 -8.99 -1.70
N SER A 87 -36.79 -9.31 -0.48
CA SER A 87 -38.14 -9.16 0.09
C SER A 87 -38.11 -8.38 1.41
N TYR A 88 -37.26 -7.35 1.52
CA TYR A 88 -37.12 -6.57 2.75
C TYR A 88 -38.42 -5.89 3.19
N LYS A 89 -38.61 -5.73 4.50
CA LYS A 89 -39.77 -5.09 5.13
C LYS A 89 -39.28 -4.14 6.25
N PRO A 90 -40.03 -3.07 6.57
CA PRO A 90 -39.73 -2.27 7.75
C PRO A 90 -39.79 -3.11 9.03
N ALA A 91 -38.83 -2.93 9.92
CA ALA A 91 -38.77 -3.63 11.21
C ALA A 91 -38.13 -2.72 12.27
N ASN A 92 -38.41 -2.99 13.55
CA ASN A 92 -37.70 -2.33 14.63
C ASN A 92 -36.22 -2.68 14.58
N ALA A 93 -35.37 -1.70 14.85
CA ALA A 93 -33.94 -1.85 14.81
C ALA A 93 -33.26 -1.15 16.00
N THR A 94 -32.15 -1.73 16.42
CA THR A 94 -31.28 -1.25 17.47
C THR A 94 -29.89 -1.04 16.88
N LEU A 95 -29.35 0.16 17.08
CA LEU A 95 -28.00 0.52 16.67
C LEU A 95 -27.05 0.23 17.83
N ARG A 96 -25.99 -0.50 17.55
CA ARG A 96 -25.01 -0.97 18.52
C ARG A 96 -23.62 -0.62 18.05
N ASN A 97 -22.87 0.00 18.94
CA ASN A 97 -21.45 0.16 18.81
C ASN A 97 -20.78 -1.10 19.38
N ARG A 98 -20.25 -1.97 18.50
CA ARG A 98 -19.53 -3.18 18.93
C ARG A 98 -18.06 -2.90 19.26
N GLY A 99 -17.69 -1.63 19.30
CA GLY A 99 -16.31 -1.19 19.40
C GLY A 99 -15.58 -1.26 18.06
N HIS A 100 -15.72 -2.36 17.31
CA HIS A 100 -14.95 -2.63 16.08
C HIS A 100 -15.69 -2.23 14.80
N ASP A 101 -17.01 -2.11 14.90
CA ASP A 101 -17.87 -1.51 13.90
C ASP A 101 -19.14 -0.95 14.53
N MET A 102 -19.91 -0.27 13.70
CA MET A 102 -21.27 0.12 14.01
C MET A 102 -22.23 -0.89 13.38
N MET A 103 -23.06 -1.53 14.19
CA MET A 103 -24.05 -2.52 13.75
C MET A 103 -25.47 -2.00 13.96
N LEU A 104 -26.31 -2.11 12.93
CA LEU A 104 -27.76 -1.98 13.04
C LEU A 104 -28.38 -3.40 13.05
N ARG A 105 -28.81 -3.86 14.23
CA ARG A 105 -29.54 -5.12 14.41
C ARG A 105 -31.03 -4.90 14.15
N PHE A 106 -31.68 -5.80 13.42
CA PHE A 106 -33.13 -5.80 13.27
C PHE A 106 -33.76 -6.73 14.31
N ASP A 107 -34.59 -6.18 15.19
CA ASP A 107 -35.22 -6.92 16.30
C ASP A 107 -36.53 -7.61 15.87
N GLY A 108 -36.93 -7.47 14.60
CA GLY A 108 -38.10 -8.12 14.01
C GLY A 108 -37.86 -8.54 12.56
N GLU A 109 -38.89 -9.06 11.88
CA GLU A 109 -38.78 -9.57 10.52
C GLU A 109 -38.49 -8.46 9.47
N ALA A 110 -37.20 -8.17 9.25
CA ALA A 110 -36.74 -7.20 8.26
C ALA A 110 -36.84 -7.70 6.80
N GLY A 111 -37.43 -8.87 6.58
CA GLY A 111 -37.52 -9.58 5.31
C GLY A 111 -36.25 -10.36 4.96
N ALA A 112 -36.10 -10.76 3.70
CA ALA A 112 -35.09 -11.74 3.33
C ALA A 112 -34.47 -11.51 1.94
N ILE A 113 -33.46 -12.33 1.62
CA ILE A 113 -32.98 -12.56 0.26
C ILE A 113 -33.19 -14.03 -0.11
N GLU A 114 -33.38 -14.31 -1.40
CA GLU A 114 -33.50 -15.67 -1.91
C GLU A 114 -32.32 -16.01 -2.81
N ILE A 115 -31.61 -17.09 -2.52
CA ILE A 115 -30.48 -17.61 -3.29
C ILE A 115 -30.75 -19.08 -3.59
N ASN A 116 -30.88 -19.43 -4.87
CA ASN A 116 -31.11 -20.81 -5.34
C ASN A 116 -32.31 -21.52 -4.65
N GLY A 117 -33.36 -20.77 -4.33
CA GLY A 117 -34.56 -21.29 -3.66
C GLY A 117 -34.45 -21.35 -2.12
N THR A 118 -33.29 -21.05 -1.54
CA THR A 118 -33.12 -20.90 -0.09
C THR A 118 -33.35 -19.46 0.32
N GLU A 119 -34.19 -19.25 1.32
CA GLU A 119 -34.47 -17.95 1.92
C GLU A 119 -33.48 -17.67 3.07
N TYR A 120 -32.93 -16.47 3.09
CA TYR A 120 -32.02 -15.97 4.12
C TYR A 120 -32.59 -14.69 4.71
N ALA A 121 -33.06 -14.74 5.95
CA ALA A 121 -33.63 -13.62 6.67
C ALA A 121 -32.55 -12.59 7.03
N LEU A 122 -32.82 -11.30 6.84
CA LEU A 122 -31.92 -10.20 7.19
C LEU A 122 -31.87 -10.04 8.71
N GLN A 123 -30.67 -10.21 9.28
CA GLN A 123 -30.45 -10.14 10.73
C GLN A 123 -29.88 -8.77 11.14
N GLN A 124 -28.82 -8.34 10.45
CA GLN A 124 -28.11 -7.12 10.80
C GLN A 124 -27.40 -6.49 9.59
N CYS A 125 -27.05 -5.22 9.74
CA CYS A 125 -26.21 -4.48 8.80
C CYS A 125 -25.10 -3.77 9.57
N HIS A 126 -23.86 -3.85 9.12
CA HIS A 126 -22.75 -3.13 9.74
C HIS A 126 -21.81 -2.52 8.69
N TRP A 127 -20.91 -1.66 9.13
CA TRP A 127 -20.05 -0.87 8.25
C TRP A 127 -18.57 -0.94 8.62
N HIS A 128 -17.73 -1.08 7.60
CA HIS A 128 -16.26 -1.10 7.69
C HIS A 128 -15.66 0.09 6.95
N SER A 129 -14.73 0.81 7.59
CA SER A 129 -14.01 1.94 6.99
C SER A 129 -12.50 1.81 7.25
N PRO A 130 -11.66 1.68 6.19
CA PRO A 130 -12.01 1.62 4.77
C PRO A 130 -12.68 0.28 4.39
N SER A 131 -13.04 0.10 3.12
CA SER A 131 -13.58 -1.19 2.64
C SER A 131 -12.62 -2.34 2.94
N GLU A 132 -13.13 -3.52 3.27
CA GLU A 132 -12.36 -4.73 3.52
C GLU A 132 -11.97 -5.40 2.20
N HIS A 133 -12.94 -5.56 1.30
CA HIS A 133 -12.74 -6.08 -0.04
C HIS A 133 -12.15 -5.04 -0.98
N THR A 134 -11.57 -5.52 -2.07
CA THR A 134 -11.06 -4.68 -3.16
C THR A 134 -11.65 -5.10 -4.50
N ILE A 135 -11.71 -4.16 -5.45
CA ILE A 135 -12.11 -4.44 -6.84
C ILE A 135 -10.96 -4.03 -7.75
N ASN A 136 -10.29 -5.01 -8.34
CA ASN A 136 -9.06 -4.82 -9.12
C ASN A 136 -7.95 -4.13 -8.31
N GLY A 137 -7.76 -4.56 -7.07
CA GLY A 137 -6.79 -3.99 -6.13
C GLY A 137 -7.17 -2.61 -5.58
N ARG A 138 -8.26 -2.00 -6.04
CA ARG A 138 -8.75 -0.73 -5.50
C ARG A 138 -9.56 -0.96 -4.23
N ARG A 139 -9.14 -0.30 -3.14
CA ARG A 139 -9.91 -0.16 -1.89
C ARG A 139 -10.83 1.06 -1.95
N PHE A 140 -11.97 0.97 -1.27
CA PHE A 140 -13.01 1.99 -1.24
C PHE A 140 -13.12 2.63 0.15
N ASP A 141 -13.82 3.75 0.25
CA ASP A 141 -13.84 4.59 1.45
C ASP A 141 -14.67 3.97 2.59
N LEU A 142 -15.68 3.16 2.25
CA LEU A 142 -16.57 2.47 3.19
C LEU A 142 -17.16 1.22 2.52
N GLU A 143 -17.42 0.19 3.31
CA GLU A 143 -18.11 -1.05 2.91
C GLU A 143 -19.24 -1.36 3.89
N ALA A 144 -20.42 -1.68 3.38
CA ALA A 144 -21.53 -2.14 4.20
C ALA A 144 -21.78 -3.63 3.97
N HIS A 145 -21.97 -4.36 5.07
CA HIS A 145 -22.35 -5.77 5.07
C HIS A 145 -23.77 -5.91 5.59
N LEU A 146 -24.66 -6.50 4.79
CA LEU A 146 -25.97 -6.93 5.26
C LEU A 146 -25.91 -8.44 5.46
N VAL A 147 -25.98 -8.88 6.70
CA VAL A 147 -25.84 -10.28 7.10
C VAL A 147 -27.21 -10.94 7.16
N HIS A 148 -27.34 -12.06 6.47
CA HIS A 148 -28.56 -12.84 6.39
C HIS A 148 -28.31 -14.28 6.82
N GLU A 149 -29.33 -14.90 7.42
CA GLU A 149 -29.27 -16.27 7.92
C GLU A 149 -30.49 -17.05 7.46
N SER A 150 -30.30 -18.27 6.97
CA SER A 150 -31.39 -19.18 6.62
C SER A 150 -31.83 -20.02 7.81
N ALA A 151 -32.99 -20.68 7.70
CA ALA A 151 -33.53 -21.54 8.76
C ALA A 151 -32.61 -22.72 9.15
N ASP A 152 -31.68 -23.11 8.28
CA ASP A 152 -30.67 -24.14 8.50
C ASP A 152 -29.30 -23.57 8.95
N GLY A 153 -29.24 -22.28 9.34
CA GLY A 153 -28.05 -21.64 9.91
C GLY A 153 -26.97 -21.26 8.88
N LYS A 154 -27.28 -21.28 7.58
CA LYS A 154 -26.33 -20.84 6.54
C LYS A 154 -26.34 -19.32 6.45
N ILE A 155 -25.16 -18.74 6.21
CA ILE A 155 -24.98 -17.30 6.18
C ILE A 155 -24.80 -16.80 4.75
N ALA A 156 -25.48 -15.71 4.42
CA ALA A 156 -25.30 -14.98 3.16
C ALA A 156 -25.12 -13.48 3.44
N VAL A 157 -24.09 -12.88 2.85
CA VAL A 157 -23.77 -11.47 3.05
C VAL A 157 -23.90 -10.69 1.75
N MET A 158 -24.67 -9.60 1.79
CA MET A 158 -24.73 -8.62 0.71
C MET A 158 -23.76 -7.47 1.01
N GLY A 159 -22.75 -7.31 0.16
CA GLY A 159 -21.74 -6.25 0.28
C GLY A 159 -22.01 -5.05 -0.63
N ILE A 160 -21.83 -3.84 -0.10
CA ILE A 160 -21.98 -2.58 -0.82
C ILE A 160 -20.73 -1.72 -0.64
N MET A 161 -20.11 -1.34 -1.76
CA MET A 161 -18.94 -0.45 -1.79
C MET A 161 -19.37 1.01 -1.87
N TYR A 162 -18.68 1.89 -1.15
CA TYR A 162 -18.93 3.33 -1.17
C TYR A 162 -17.65 4.12 -1.46
N LYS A 163 -17.79 5.20 -2.22
CA LYS A 163 -16.77 6.23 -2.36
C LYS A 163 -17.24 7.57 -1.79
N ILE A 164 -16.34 8.46 -1.41
CA ILE A 164 -16.73 9.81 -0.98
C ILE A 164 -17.51 10.53 -2.11
N GLY A 165 -18.64 11.14 -1.75
CA GLY A 165 -19.51 11.86 -2.65
C GLY A 165 -20.78 12.37 -1.97
N ARG A 166 -21.93 12.26 -2.66
CA ARG A 166 -23.25 12.65 -2.13
C ARG A 166 -23.64 11.79 -0.93
N PRO A 167 -24.41 12.33 0.04
CA PRO A 167 -24.83 11.59 1.22
C PRO A 167 -25.64 10.35 0.85
N ASP A 168 -25.38 9.25 1.57
CA ASP A 168 -26.22 8.08 1.48
C ASP A 168 -27.51 8.33 2.26
N PRO A 169 -28.70 8.20 1.64
CA PRO A 169 -29.96 8.51 2.32
C PRO A 169 -30.29 7.59 3.50
N PHE A 170 -29.78 6.36 3.51
CA PHE A 170 -30.04 5.43 4.61
C PHE A 170 -29.16 5.77 5.82
N LEU A 171 -27.90 6.11 5.60
CA LEU A 171 -27.04 6.64 6.66
C LEU A 171 -27.55 7.98 7.18
N LEU A 172 -28.09 8.84 6.30
CA LEU A 172 -28.70 10.11 6.71
C LEU A 172 -29.82 9.92 7.74
N SER A 173 -30.66 8.88 7.59
CA SER A 173 -31.69 8.56 8.59
C SER A 173 -31.13 8.01 9.92
N LEU A 174 -29.85 7.69 9.99
CA LEU A 174 -29.17 7.18 11.18
C LEU A 174 -28.27 8.24 11.85
N GLU A 175 -28.01 9.40 11.23
CA GLU A 175 -26.99 10.37 11.69
C GLU A 175 -27.23 10.87 13.12
N GLU A 176 -28.47 11.16 13.51
CA GLU A 176 -28.80 11.59 14.87
C GLU A 176 -28.54 10.47 15.90
N HIS A 177 -28.86 9.22 15.56
CA HIS A 177 -28.62 8.07 16.43
C HIS A 177 -27.12 7.75 16.54
N LEU A 178 -26.39 7.87 15.43
CA LEU A 178 -24.94 7.71 15.39
C LEU A 178 -24.26 8.76 16.27
N THR A 179 -24.65 10.03 16.14
CA THR A 179 -24.10 11.15 16.92
C THR A 179 -24.38 10.98 18.42
N ALA A 180 -25.59 10.55 18.77
CA ALA A 180 -25.94 10.29 20.17
C ALA A 180 -25.10 9.16 20.78
N LEU A 181 -24.78 8.11 20.01
CA LEU A 181 -23.88 7.04 20.47
C LEU A 181 -22.42 7.46 20.55
N THR A 182 -21.97 8.42 19.73
CA THR A 182 -20.59 8.94 19.82
C THR A 182 -20.36 9.85 21.02
N ASP A 183 -21.41 10.56 21.45
CA ASP A 183 -21.32 11.59 22.50
C ASP A 183 -21.63 11.01 23.91
N THR A 184 -21.97 9.73 24.00
CA THR A 184 -22.34 9.05 25.25
C THR A 184 -21.48 7.82 25.51
N THR A 185 -21.52 7.28 26.73
CA THR A 185 -20.93 5.98 27.08
C THR A 185 -21.85 4.80 26.76
N GLU A 186 -22.99 5.05 26.09
CA GLU A 186 -23.96 4.00 25.76
C GLU A 186 -23.46 3.16 24.58
N ALA A 187 -23.49 1.83 24.72
CA ALA A 187 -23.08 0.91 23.66
C ALA A 187 -24.20 0.59 22.65
N GLU A 188 -25.47 0.84 23.02
CA GLU A 188 -26.65 0.51 22.23
C GLU A 188 -27.71 1.61 22.30
N ARG A 189 -28.43 1.83 21.20
CA ARG A 189 -29.52 2.79 21.09
C ARG A 189 -30.62 2.24 20.18
N ALA A 190 -31.85 2.20 20.69
CA ALA A 190 -33.02 1.91 19.87
C ALA A 190 -33.21 3.01 18.81
N VAL A 191 -33.31 2.60 17.53
CA VAL A 191 -33.56 3.50 16.40
C VAL A 191 -35.05 3.55 16.05
N GLY A 192 -35.81 2.51 16.45
CA GLY A 192 -37.21 2.36 16.09
C GLY A 192 -37.37 1.67 14.73
N VAL A 193 -38.45 1.97 14.01
CA VAL A 193 -38.77 1.28 12.74
C VAL A 193 -37.86 1.78 11.62
N MET A 194 -36.99 0.90 11.13
CA MET A 194 -36.12 1.15 9.98
C MET A 194 -36.56 0.33 8.77
N ASN A 195 -36.47 0.92 7.58
CA ASN A 195 -36.82 0.25 6.32
C ASN A 195 -35.55 -0.11 5.51
N PRO A 196 -35.12 -1.38 5.47
CA PRO A 196 -33.91 -1.79 4.75
C PRO A 196 -34.00 -1.55 3.24
N ARG A 197 -35.19 -1.33 2.67
CA ARG A 197 -35.35 -0.94 1.26
C ARG A 197 -34.69 0.42 0.96
N GLY A 198 -34.45 1.25 1.99
CA GLY A 198 -33.68 2.49 1.88
C GLY A 198 -32.24 2.27 1.43
N ILE A 199 -31.69 1.07 1.67
CA ILE A 199 -30.34 0.69 1.23
C ILE A 199 -30.34 0.46 -0.29
N LYS A 200 -29.86 1.47 -1.02
CA LYS A 200 -29.87 1.48 -2.48
C LYS A 200 -28.70 0.69 -3.06
N PHE A 201 -28.99 -0.44 -3.70
CA PHE A 201 -27.98 -1.25 -4.38
C PHE A 201 -27.63 -0.64 -5.76
N GLY A 202 -28.62 -0.06 -6.44
CA GLY A 202 -28.42 0.75 -7.65
C GLY A 202 -27.89 0.01 -8.89
N SER A 203 -27.71 -1.31 -8.84
CA SER A 203 -27.33 -2.17 -9.97
C SER A 203 -27.96 -3.56 -9.86
N ARG A 204 -28.19 -4.20 -11.00
CA ARG A 204 -28.59 -5.61 -11.10
C ARG A 204 -27.38 -6.55 -11.30
N LYS A 205 -26.19 -5.99 -11.51
CA LYS A 205 -24.93 -6.72 -11.67
C LYS A 205 -24.26 -6.86 -10.31
N TYR A 206 -23.76 -8.04 -10.01
CA TYR A 206 -23.07 -8.36 -8.77
C TYR A 206 -22.01 -9.42 -8.99
N TYR A 207 -21.08 -9.50 -8.04
CA TYR A 207 -20.14 -10.60 -7.88
C TYR A 207 -20.68 -11.60 -6.86
N ARG A 208 -20.35 -12.87 -7.02
CA ARG A 208 -20.70 -13.95 -6.10
C ARG A 208 -19.48 -14.84 -5.87
N TYR A 209 -19.23 -15.18 -4.60
CA TYR A 209 -18.25 -16.19 -4.22
C TYR A 209 -18.60 -16.81 -2.85
N ILE A 210 -17.94 -17.90 -2.49
CA ILE A 210 -18.05 -18.53 -1.17
C ILE A 210 -16.78 -18.18 -0.39
N GLY A 211 -16.97 -17.63 0.81
CA GLY A 211 -15.90 -17.13 1.67
C GLY A 211 -16.17 -17.40 3.15
N SER A 212 -15.72 -16.49 4.02
CA SER A 212 -15.90 -16.56 5.47
C SER A 212 -16.51 -15.29 6.06
N LEU A 213 -16.77 -15.29 7.36
CA LEU A 213 -16.87 -14.05 8.14
C LEU A 213 -15.52 -13.32 8.12
N THR A 214 -15.53 -11.99 8.15
CA THR A 214 -14.32 -11.14 8.11
C THR A 214 -13.77 -10.76 9.48
N VAL A 215 -14.47 -11.18 10.54
CA VAL A 215 -14.06 -11.09 11.94
C VAL A 215 -14.09 -12.48 12.59
N PRO A 216 -13.41 -12.71 13.73
CA PRO A 216 -13.49 -13.98 14.43
C PRO A 216 -14.95 -14.37 14.73
N PRO A 217 -15.30 -15.67 14.65
CA PRO A 217 -14.42 -16.83 14.49
C PRO A 217 -14.01 -17.17 13.04
N CYS A 218 -14.21 -16.27 12.07
CA CYS A 218 -13.86 -16.48 10.65
C CYS A 218 -14.48 -17.73 10.01
N THR A 219 -15.70 -18.07 10.44
CA THR A 219 -16.49 -19.21 9.93
C THR A 219 -16.61 -19.16 8.41
N GLU A 220 -16.22 -20.25 7.74
CA GLU A 220 -16.28 -20.39 6.27
C GLU A 220 -17.69 -20.76 5.78
N ASN A 221 -17.84 -20.95 4.46
CA ASN A 221 -19.10 -21.23 3.76
C ASN A 221 -20.11 -20.09 3.76
N VAL A 222 -19.64 -18.85 3.88
CA VAL A 222 -20.46 -17.65 3.75
C VAL A 222 -20.68 -17.31 2.27
N VAL A 223 -21.93 -17.16 1.86
CA VAL A 223 -22.28 -16.78 0.48
C VAL A 223 -22.20 -15.27 0.30
N TRP A 224 -21.12 -14.78 -0.27
CA TRP A 224 -20.89 -13.35 -0.49
C TRP A 224 -21.45 -12.85 -1.81
N SER A 225 -22.16 -11.72 -1.77
CA SER A 225 -22.73 -11.07 -2.95
C SER A 225 -22.44 -9.58 -2.99
N PHE A 226 -21.55 -9.14 -3.87
CA PHE A 226 -21.16 -7.72 -3.98
C PHE A 226 -21.84 -7.02 -5.14
N VAL A 227 -22.60 -5.98 -4.86
CA VAL A 227 -23.23 -5.19 -5.93
C VAL A 227 -22.15 -4.41 -6.68
N GLN A 228 -22.15 -4.50 -8.03
CA GLN A 228 -21.07 -3.91 -8.84
C GLN A 228 -21.04 -2.37 -8.79
N LYS A 229 -22.18 -1.71 -8.51
CA LYS A 229 -22.24 -0.25 -8.48
C LYS A 229 -21.74 0.27 -7.15
N VAL A 230 -20.64 1.01 -7.21
CA VAL A 230 -20.10 1.78 -6.09
C VAL A 230 -21.06 2.93 -5.76
N ARG A 231 -21.51 2.97 -4.51
CA ARG A 231 -22.39 4.00 -3.92
C ARG A 231 -21.57 5.19 -3.45
N THR A 232 -22.24 6.23 -2.98
CA THR A 232 -21.58 7.43 -2.45
C THR A 232 -21.98 7.67 -1.01
N VAL A 233 -21.06 8.20 -0.22
CA VAL A 233 -21.22 8.56 1.18
C VAL A 233 -20.48 9.87 1.45
N THR A 234 -20.91 10.71 2.40
CA THR A 234 -20.12 11.90 2.78
C THR A 234 -18.96 11.54 3.70
N ARG A 235 -17.96 12.42 3.78
CA ARG A 235 -16.88 12.27 4.78
C ARG A 235 -17.42 12.28 6.21
N GLU A 236 -18.46 13.07 6.44
CA GLU A 236 -19.09 13.19 7.76
C GLU A 236 -19.81 11.91 8.18
N GLN A 237 -20.56 11.29 7.27
CA GLN A 237 -21.19 9.98 7.50
C GLN A 237 -20.15 8.90 7.83
N VAL A 238 -19.00 8.89 7.12
CA VAL A 238 -17.89 7.98 7.44
C VAL A 238 -17.29 8.32 8.81
N ARG A 239 -17.15 9.60 9.15
CA ARG A 239 -16.62 10.04 10.46
C ARG A 239 -17.50 9.56 11.61
N LEU A 240 -18.83 9.71 11.50
CA LEU A 240 -19.77 9.26 12.53
C LEU A 240 -19.70 7.75 12.76
N LEU A 241 -19.54 6.97 11.70
CA LEU A 241 -19.34 5.52 11.80
C LEU A 241 -17.97 5.16 12.44
N ARG A 242 -16.94 5.98 12.24
CA ARG A 242 -15.59 5.77 12.80
C ARG A 242 -15.40 6.24 14.24
N VAL A 243 -16.06 7.32 14.66
CA VAL A 243 -15.89 7.90 16.00
C VAL A 243 -16.58 7.04 17.06
N ALA A 244 -17.60 6.28 16.68
CA ALA A 244 -18.21 5.34 17.58
C ALA A 244 -17.27 4.15 17.84
N VAL A 245 -16.59 3.65 16.82
CA VAL A 245 -15.53 2.64 16.96
C VAL A 245 -14.42 3.24 17.82
N HIS A 246 -14.02 2.57 18.91
CA HIS A 246 -13.11 3.12 19.94
C HIS A 246 -11.65 3.17 19.46
N ASP A 247 -11.40 3.84 18.33
CA ASP A 247 -10.11 3.92 17.66
C ASP A 247 -9.68 5.38 17.52
N ILE A 248 -9.13 5.92 18.62
CA ILE A 248 -8.15 6.99 18.51
C ILE A 248 -6.93 6.42 17.78
N LEU A 249 -6.92 6.66 16.47
CA LEU A 249 -5.76 6.60 15.58
C LEU A 249 -5.15 5.21 15.37
N LYS A 250 -5.73 4.40 14.47
CA LYS A 250 -4.98 3.50 13.55
C LYS A 250 -5.86 3.03 12.38
N ASN A 251 -5.57 3.48 11.17
CA ASN A 251 -6.06 2.82 9.95
C ASN A 251 -5.22 1.56 9.74
N VAL A 252 -5.70 0.39 10.17
CA VAL A 252 -5.15 -0.90 9.73
C VAL A 252 -6.32 -1.84 9.42
N PRO A 253 -6.73 -2.00 8.15
CA PRO A 253 -7.73 -2.99 7.77
C PRO A 253 -7.11 -4.38 7.64
N PHE A 254 -7.97 -5.40 7.71
CA PHE A 254 -7.63 -6.81 7.57
C PHE A 254 -6.83 -7.12 6.27
N PRO A 255 -5.80 -7.98 6.32
CA PRO A 255 -5.03 -8.35 5.13
C PRO A 255 -5.89 -9.16 4.14
N LEU A 256 -5.83 -8.82 2.85
CA LEU A 256 -6.51 -9.59 1.80
C LEU A 256 -6.01 -11.05 1.81
N GLN A 257 -6.96 -11.99 1.91
CA GLN A 257 -6.65 -13.41 1.94
C GLN A 257 -6.44 -13.95 0.52
N GLY A 258 -5.56 -14.95 0.39
CA GLY A 258 -5.23 -15.56 -0.90
C GLY A 258 -6.38 -16.39 -1.43
N ALA A 259 -6.89 -16.10 -2.63
CA ALA A 259 -7.90 -16.92 -3.29
C ALA A 259 -7.30 -18.26 -3.78
N TYR A 260 -7.23 -19.25 -2.89
CA TYR A 260 -6.91 -20.63 -3.26
C TYR A 260 -8.23 -21.41 -3.39
N GLY A 261 -8.61 -21.77 -4.63
CA GLY A 261 -9.70 -22.73 -4.89
C GLY A 261 -11.11 -22.17 -5.15
N SER A 262 -11.46 -20.95 -4.72
CA SER A 262 -12.81 -20.41 -4.93
C SER A 262 -12.92 -19.52 -6.18
N GLY A 263 -13.62 -19.99 -7.21
CA GLY A 263 -13.91 -19.20 -8.41
C GLY A 263 -14.86 -18.04 -8.12
N VAL A 264 -14.46 -16.81 -8.46
CA VAL A 264 -15.34 -15.63 -8.37
C VAL A 264 -16.18 -15.55 -9.64
N ILE A 265 -17.46 -15.24 -9.49
CA ILE A 265 -18.41 -15.20 -10.62
C ILE A 265 -19.06 -13.80 -10.73
N LYS A 266 -19.23 -13.25 -11.94
CA LYS A 266 -19.82 -11.94 -12.27
C LYS A 266 -20.97 -12.08 -13.23
N LYS A 267 -21.98 -11.22 -13.09
CA LYS A 267 -23.07 -11.12 -14.07
C LYS A 267 -22.98 -9.86 -14.93
N THR A 268 -23.01 -9.99 -16.26
CA THR A 268 -23.20 -8.86 -17.20
C THR A 268 -24.58 -8.93 -17.88
N LYS A 269 -25.00 -7.82 -18.49
CA LYS A 269 -26.23 -7.72 -19.29
C LYS A 269 -25.79 -7.38 -20.70
N ASP A 270 -25.81 -8.36 -21.60
CA ASP A 270 -25.87 -8.08 -23.02
C ASP A 270 -27.16 -8.62 -23.61
N SER A 271 -27.76 -7.73 -24.38
CA SER A 271 -29.11 -7.80 -24.91
C SER A 271 -29.10 -8.65 -26.17
N VAL A 272 -30.14 -9.46 -26.29
CA VAL A 272 -30.64 -10.05 -27.53
C VAL A 272 -30.74 -8.97 -28.61
N ARG A 273 -29.71 -8.85 -29.47
CA ARG A 273 -29.77 -8.11 -30.76
C ARG A 273 -28.53 -8.36 -31.65
N PHE A 274 -28.13 -9.62 -31.85
CA PHE A 274 -27.18 -9.98 -32.93
C PHE A 274 -27.36 -11.41 -33.48
N ILE A 275 -28.50 -12.06 -33.21
CA ILE A 275 -28.82 -13.40 -33.75
C ILE A 275 -29.96 -13.28 -34.76
N ILE A 276 -29.74 -12.55 -35.85
CA ILE A 276 -30.55 -12.68 -37.10
C ILE A 276 -29.64 -12.60 -38.35
N THR A 277 -28.41 -12.09 -38.26
CA THR A 277 -27.54 -11.94 -39.45
C THR A 277 -26.66 -13.15 -39.78
N THR A 278 -26.49 -14.12 -38.87
CA THR A 278 -25.58 -15.26 -39.09
C THR A 278 -26.26 -16.48 -39.73
N ILE A 279 -27.59 -16.52 -39.82
CA ILE A 279 -28.32 -17.66 -40.40
C ILE A 279 -28.40 -17.60 -41.94
N ILE A 280 -28.12 -16.44 -42.56
CA ILE A 280 -28.12 -16.31 -44.03
C ILE A 280 -26.75 -16.64 -44.66
N GLY A 281 -25.66 -16.61 -43.88
CA GLY A 281 -24.30 -16.86 -44.38
C GLY A 281 -23.92 -18.33 -44.54
N PHE A 282 -24.61 -19.26 -43.87
CA PHE A 282 -24.27 -20.69 -43.91
C PHE A 282 -24.90 -21.47 -45.08
N ALA A 283 -25.85 -20.87 -45.81
CA ALA A 283 -26.50 -21.50 -46.96
C ALA A 283 -25.73 -21.32 -48.29
N LEU A 284 -24.73 -20.42 -48.36
CA LEU A 284 -23.97 -20.12 -49.58
C LEU A 284 -22.58 -20.79 -49.66
N GLY A 285 -22.07 -21.33 -48.54
CA GLY A 285 -20.76 -21.99 -48.50
C GLY A 285 -20.76 -23.48 -48.87
N PHE A 286 -21.93 -24.10 -49.04
CA PHE A 286 -22.06 -25.54 -49.24
C PHE A 286 -22.05 -25.98 -50.72
N PHE A 287 -21.93 -25.06 -51.68
CA PHE A 287 -22.02 -25.35 -53.12
C PHE A 287 -20.70 -25.17 -53.92
N ILE A 288 -19.55 -24.86 -53.29
CA ILE A 288 -18.26 -24.69 -53.99
C ILE A 288 -17.20 -25.66 -53.45
N GLY A 289 -17.60 -26.89 -53.10
CA GLY A 289 -16.75 -27.90 -52.47
C GLY A 289 -16.57 -29.21 -53.23
N SER A 290 -16.92 -29.25 -54.52
CA SER A 290 -16.93 -30.50 -55.31
C SER A 290 -16.19 -30.33 -56.64
N SER A 291 -14.88 -30.57 -56.65
CA SER A 291 -14.10 -30.92 -57.86
C SER A 291 -12.70 -31.49 -57.53
N PHE A 292 -12.62 -32.82 -57.31
CA PHE A 292 -11.59 -33.79 -57.77
C PHE A 292 -10.06 -33.64 -57.36
N PRO A 293 -9.17 -34.65 -57.58
CA PRO A 293 -9.02 -35.89 -56.77
C PRO A 293 -7.54 -36.39 -56.49
N PHE A 294 -7.40 -37.26 -55.48
CA PHE A 294 -6.52 -38.45 -55.25
C PHE A 294 -5.06 -38.70 -55.77
N PHE A 295 -4.35 -39.47 -54.92
CA PHE A 295 -3.14 -40.37 -55.05
C PHE A 295 -1.73 -39.77 -54.81
N SER A 296 -0.73 -40.40 -54.17
CA SER A 296 -0.51 -41.73 -53.54
C SER A 296 0.75 -41.70 -52.63
N HIS A 297 0.86 -42.71 -51.74
CA HIS A 297 1.87 -43.09 -50.75
C HIS A 297 3.36 -43.15 -51.15
N TYR A 298 4.26 -42.93 -50.17
CA TYR A 298 5.37 -43.86 -49.84
C TYR A 298 5.75 -43.85 -48.34
N LYS A 299 6.16 -45.03 -47.86
CA LYS A 299 6.62 -45.48 -46.53
C LYS A 299 8.15 -45.35 -46.41
N VAL A 300 8.72 -44.96 -45.26
CA VAL A 300 10.06 -45.38 -44.74
C VAL A 300 10.07 -45.18 -43.21
N TYR A 301 9.99 -46.23 -42.36
CA TYR A 301 11.04 -47.04 -41.69
C TYR A 301 12.08 -46.31 -40.79
N LEU A 302 12.03 -46.66 -39.50
CA LEU A 302 13.05 -46.45 -38.44
C LEU A 302 14.15 -47.52 -38.51
N PRO A 303 15.34 -47.23 -37.95
CA PRO A 303 15.86 -48.15 -36.93
C PRO A 303 16.49 -47.45 -35.71
N SER A 304 16.59 -48.25 -34.65
CA SER A 304 17.09 -47.99 -33.29
C SER A 304 18.56 -48.40 -33.08
N SER A 305 19.11 -47.99 -31.92
CA SER A 305 20.32 -48.46 -31.19
C SER A 305 21.62 -47.67 -31.51
N HIS A 306 22.55 -47.34 -30.59
CA HIS A 306 23.00 -47.89 -29.30
C HIS A 306 23.65 -46.82 -28.37
N ARG A 307 23.82 -47.18 -27.07
CA ARG A 307 24.64 -46.59 -25.96
C ARG A 307 26.12 -46.35 -26.40
N SER A 308 27.03 -45.60 -25.76
CA SER A 308 27.42 -45.22 -24.37
C SER A 308 28.55 -44.15 -24.52
N SER A 309 28.86 -43.24 -23.59
CA SER A 309 29.70 -43.47 -22.41
C SER A 309 29.82 -42.21 -21.53
N ILE A 310 30.06 -42.45 -20.25
CA ILE A 310 30.46 -41.51 -19.19
C ILE A 310 31.94 -41.16 -19.36
N ASP A 311 32.36 -39.93 -19.04
CA ASP A 311 33.62 -39.70 -18.31
C ASP A 311 33.63 -38.36 -17.55
N VAL A 312 34.18 -38.47 -16.33
CA VAL A 312 34.43 -37.46 -15.31
C VAL A 312 35.94 -37.28 -15.22
N ALA A 313 36.44 -36.04 -15.08
CA ALA A 313 37.77 -35.74 -14.52
C ALA A 313 37.70 -34.35 -13.84
N THR A 314 37.67 -34.25 -12.51
CA THR A 314 38.77 -34.21 -11.51
C THR A 314 39.78 -33.06 -11.64
N ALA A 315 40.05 -32.46 -10.47
CA ALA A 315 40.77 -31.23 -10.20
C ALA A 315 42.30 -31.36 -10.19
N SER A 316 43.01 -30.22 -10.30
CA SER A 316 44.35 -30.06 -9.73
C SER A 316 44.68 -28.60 -9.38
N ASN A 317 45.21 -28.43 -8.16
CA ASN A 317 45.90 -27.28 -7.58
C ASN A 317 46.96 -26.67 -8.50
N ASP A 318 47.23 -25.37 -8.30
CA ASP A 318 48.63 -24.91 -8.28
C ASP A 318 48.84 -23.81 -7.22
N GLN A 319 49.84 -24.02 -6.36
CA GLN A 319 50.31 -23.11 -5.32
C GLN A 319 51.57 -22.40 -5.82
N GLY A 320 51.59 -21.06 -5.75
CA GLY A 320 52.81 -20.25 -5.86
C GLY A 320 53.34 -19.89 -4.47
N LEU A 321 54.46 -20.50 -4.10
CA LEU A 321 55.21 -20.34 -2.85
C LEU A 321 56.12 -19.10 -2.92
N PHE A 322 56.07 -18.22 -1.91
CA PHE A 322 57.22 -17.38 -1.52
C PHE A 322 57.47 -17.54 -0.02
N VAL A 323 58.67 -18.03 0.29
CA VAL A 323 59.21 -18.24 1.64
C VAL A 323 59.97 -16.98 2.08
N VAL A 324 59.91 -16.60 3.35
CA VAL A 324 61.09 -16.37 4.23
C VAL A 324 60.67 -15.92 5.66
N LYS A 325 60.98 -16.82 6.62
CA LYS A 325 61.47 -16.68 8.00
C LYS A 325 60.67 -15.90 9.07
N SER A 326 60.28 -16.66 10.10
CA SER A 326 59.97 -16.21 11.48
C SER A 326 61.25 -16.29 12.36
N PRO A 327 61.26 -15.59 13.51
CA PRO A 327 61.58 -16.29 14.75
C PRO A 327 60.52 -16.08 15.85
N GLN A 328 59.98 -17.22 16.29
CA GLN A 328 59.64 -17.63 17.67
C GLN A 328 59.07 -16.58 18.64
N THR A 329 57.79 -16.75 19.00
CA THR A 329 57.33 -16.72 20.41
C THR A 329 56.08 -17.58 20.59
N ASN A 330 55.98 -18.21 21.76
CA ASN A 330 55.10 -19.32 22.12
C ASN A 330 53.60 -19.06 21.91
N VAL A 331 52.93 -19.92 21.12
CA VAL A 331 51.47 -19.96 21.00
C VAL A 331 50.93 -21.18 21.74
N VAL A 332 50.13 -20.90 22.78
CA VAL A 332 49.25 -21.87 23.44
C VAL A 332 48.22 -22.36 22.42
N ASN A 333 48.14 -23.67 22.20
CA ASN A 333 47.14 -24.28 21.33
C ASN A 333 45.73 -24.11 21.92
N VAL A 334 45.02 -23.09 21.46
CA VAL A 334 43.55 -23.03 21.53
C VAL A 334 43.04 -23.36 20.14
N SER A 335 42.32 -24.47 20.01
CA SER A 335 41.64 -24.84 18.77
C SER A 335 40.49 -23.87 18.50
N ILE A 336 40.78 -22.75 17.83
CA ILE A 336 39.78 -21.82 17.32
C ILE A 336 39.24 -22.40 16.02
N VAL A 337 38.11 -23.08 16.09
CA VAL A 337 37.26 -23.31 14.92
C VAL A 337 36.93 -21.92 14.36
N PRO A 338 37.21 -21.60 13.09
CA PRO A 338 36.80 -20.32 12.53
C PRO A 338 35.28 -20.30 12.48
N LYS A 339 34.66 -19.60 13.43
CA LYS A 339 33.25 -19.23 13.35
C LYS A 339 33.10 -18.40 12.09
N LYS A 340 32.57 -19.04 11.04
CA LYS A 340 32.14 -18.37 9.81
C LYS A 340 31.06 -17.37 10.23
N TYR A 341 31.47 -16.11 10.41
CA TYR A 341 30.56 -15.02 10.71
C TYR A 341 29.70 -14.75 9.48
N ILE A 342 28.53 -15.39 9.44
CA ILE A 342 27.46 -14.97 8.53
C ILE A 342 26.91 -13.68 9.13
N ARG A 343 27.14 -12.53 8.47
CA ARG A 343 26.43 -11.28 8.76
C ARG A 343 24.94 -11.59 8.71
N ARG A 344 24.29 -11.72 9.88
CA ARG A 344 22.82 -11.78 9.93
C ARG A 344 22.34 -10.36 9.68
N ASN A 345 21.92 -10.13 8.44
CA ASN A 345 21.11 -9.01 8.02
C ASN A 345 20.09 -8.63 9.11
N PRO A 346 20.06 -7.37 9.60
CA PRO A 346 19.14 -6.95 10.66
C PRO A 346 17.69 -7.25 10.27
N ARG A 347 16.81 -7.54 11.25
CA ARG A 347 15.38 -7.76 10.97
C ARG A 347 14.83 -6.54 10.21
N GLY A 348 14.32 -6.77 8.98
CA GLY A 348 13.86 -5.72 8.07
C GLY A 348 14.75 -5.49 6.84
N SER A 349 15.96 -6.05 6.79
CA SER A 349 16.86 -5.98 5.61
C SER A 349 16.65 -7.10 4.58
N LYS A 350 15.47 -7.72 4.60
CA LYS A 350 15.07 -8.67 3.55
C LYS A 350 14.74 -7.85 2.31
N LEU A 351 15.34 -8.19 1.18
CA LEU A 351 15.20 -7.46 -0.09
C LEU A 351 13.72 -7.24 -0.46
N LEU A 352 12.88 -8.25 -0.25
CA LEU A 352 11.47 -8.16 -0.63
C LEU A 352 10.54 -8.95 0.31
N PRO A 353 9.27 -8.54 0.46
CA PRO A 353 8.22 -9.38 1.01
C PRO A 353 8.14 -10.73 0.27
N PRO A 354 7.71 -11.83 0.93
CA PRO A 354 7.72 -13.19 0.36
C PRO A 354 6.93 -13.42 -0.94
N ARG A 355 6.21 -12.41 -1.45
CA ARG A 355 5.35 -12.48 -2.65
C ARG A 355 5.86 -11.65 -3.84
N ILE A 356 7.00 -10.97 -3.72
CA ILE A 356 7.60 -10.24 -4.86
C ILE A 356 8.67 -11.12 -5.51
N ASN A 357 8.40 -11.55 -6.74
CA ASN A 357 9.20 -12.54 -7.47
C ASN A 357 10.36 -11.97 -8.29
N VAL A 358 10.47 -10.64 -8.40
CA VAL A 358 11.56 -9.96 -9.13
C VAL A 358 12.34 -9.08 -8.17
N PRO A 359 13.69 -9.15 -8.16
CA PRO A 359 14.52 -8.42 -7.20
C PRO A 359 14.46 -6.89 -7.38
N GLU A 360 14.03 -6.43 -8.56
CA GLU A 360 13.99 -5.03 -8.94
C GLU A 360 12.68 -4.72 -9.70
N SER A 361 12.16 -3.52 -9.51
CA SER A 361 11.03 -2.97 -10.28
C SER A 361 11.51 -1.76 -11.07
N ASP A 362 11.07 -1.61 -12.31
CA ASP A 362 11.26 -0.39 -13.10
C ASP A 362 10.03 0.53 -13.01
N LEU A 363 9.05 0.20 -12.16
CA LEU A 363 7.78 0.90 -11.97
C LEU A 363 6.93 1.07 -13.26
N HIS A 364 7.30 0.42 -14.37
CA HIS A 364 6.56 0.53 -15.60
C HIS A 364 5.37 -0.42 -15.62
N LEU A 365 4.23 0.10 -16.09
CA LEU A 365 3.07 -0.71 -16.40
C LEU A 365 3.39 -1.56 -17.64
N ARG A 366 3.56 -2.86 -17.42
CA ARG A 366 3.77 -3.84 -18.48
C ARG A 366 2.45 -4.48 -18.87
N ARG A 367 2.34 -4.89 -20.13
CA ARG A 367 1.20 -5.70 -20.57
C ARG A 367 1.31 -7.04 -19.88
N LEU A 368 0.16 -7.57 -19.47
CA LEU A 368 0.07 -8.90 -18.84
C LEU A 368 0.29 -10.05 -19.85
N TYR A 369 0.48 -9.72 -21.13
CA TYR A 369 0.68 -10.65 -22.25
C TYR A 369 1.63 -10.03 -23.27
N GLY A 370 2.33 -10.88 -24.04
CA GLY A 370 3.38 -10.49 -24.97
C GLY A 370 4.78 -10.66 -24.36
N LEU A 371 5.81 -10.22 -25.08
CA LEU A 371 7.18 -10.23 -24.58
C LEU A 371 7.42 -8.94 -23.78
N PRO A 372 7.64 -9.00 -22.45
CA PRO A 372 7.84 -7.81 -21.61
C PRO A 372 8.96 -6.86 -22.07
N PRO A 373 10.06 -7.33 -22.71
CA PRO A 373 11.06 -6.42 -23.29
C PRO A 373 10.53 -5.53 -24.42
N LEU A 374 9.43 -5.91 -25.08
CA LEU A 374 8.81 -5.13 -26.16
C LEU A 374 7.87 -4.03 -25.65
N ASP A 375 7.53 -4.03 -24.35
CA ASP A 375 6.68 -3.01 -23.74
C ASP A 375 7.45 -1.71 -23.47
N LEU A 376 8.77 -1.83 -23.31
CA LEU A 376 9.68 -0.72 -23.05
C LEU A 376 10.50 -0.43 -24.30
N LYS A 377 10.07 0.56 -25.10
CA LYS A 377 10.88 1.07 -26.22
C LYS A 377 12.21 1.68 -25.75
N ARG A 378 12.25 2.16 -24.50
CA ARG A 378 13.40 2.79 -23.83
C ARG A 378 13.26 2.58 -22.32
N LYS A 379 14.37 2.40 -21.61
CA LYS A 379 14.39 2.27 -20.15
C LYS A 379 14.97 3.55 -19.53
N PRO A 380 14.24 4.26 -18.66
CA PRO A 380 14.81 5.41 -17.96
C PRO A 380 15.94 4.96 -17.03
N LYS A 381 16.96 5.81 -16.92
CA LYS A 381 18.16 5.59 -16.10
C LYS A 381 18.07 6.29 -14.76
N TYR A 382 17.27 7.35 -14.67
CA TYR A 382 17.19 8.22 -13.49
C TYR A 382 15.72 8.36 -13.06
N LEU A 383 15.50 8.70 -11.78
CA LEU A 383 14.18 8.89 -11.21
C LEU A 383 14.06 10.32 -10.66
N ALA A 384 12.97 11.01 -10.98
CA ALA A 384 12.63 12.29 -10.37
C ALA A 384 11.26 12.23 -9.68
N ALA A 385 11.27 12.42 -8.36
CA ALA A 385 10.10 12.41 -7.52
C ALA A 385 9.80 13.81 -6.98
N PHE A 386 8.55 14.26 -7.15
CA PHE A 386 8.06 15.56 -6.69
C PHE A 386 6.86 15.35 -5.75
N SER A 387 6.85 16.01 -4.59
CA SER A 387 5.66 16.13 -3.75
C SER A 387 4.82 17.30 -4.21
N VAL A 388 3.63 17.07 -4.75
CA VAL A 388 2.89 18.08 -5.52
C VAL A 388 1.47 18.30 -5.01
N GLY A 389 0.98 19.51 -5.28
CA GLY A 389 -0.43 19.87 -5.19
C GLY A 389 -0.88 20.64 -6.43
N ILE A 390 -2.19 20.74 -6.61
CA ILE A 390 -2.81 21.28 -7.82
C ILE A 390 -2.44 22.74 -8.09
N HIS A 391 -2.14 23.52 -7.04
CA HIS A 391 -1.82 24.94 -7.16
C HIS A 391 -0.40 25.18 -7.69
N GLN A 392 0.48 24.19 -7.60
CA GLN A 392 1.88 24.25 -8.02
C GLN A 392 2.10 23.59 -9.39
N MET A 393 1.03 23.14 -10.03
CA MET A 393 1.05 22.37 -11.25
C MET A 393 1.80 23.06 -12.41
N ASN A 394 1.64 24.38 -12.58
CA ASN A 394 2.40 25.14 -13.58
C ASN A 394 3.90 25.19 -13.27
N ASN A 395 4.27 25.25 -11.99
CA ASN A 395 5.67 25.22 -11.59
C ASN A 395 6.28 23.83 -11.84
N ILE A 396 5.54 22.77 -11.52
CA ILE A 396 5.96 21.39 -11.80
C ILE A 396 6.06 21.12 -13.30
N ASP A 397 5.16 21.66 -14.13
CA ASP A 397 5.30 21.56 -15.59
C ASP A 397 6.59 22.24 -16.09
N ALA A 398 6.95 23.41 -15.55
CA ALA A 398 8.22 24.05 -15.84
C ALA A 398 9.41 23.20 -15.37
N CYS A 399 9.32 22.57 -14.20
CA CYS A 399 10.32 21.64 -13.68
C CYS A 399 10.50 20.43 -14.59
N VAL A 400 9.43 19.68 -14.89
CA VAL A 400 9.49 18.43 -15.66
C VAL A 400 10.05 18.65 -17.07
N LYS A 401 9.82 19.83 -17.67
CA LYS A 401 10.42 20.19 -18.97
C LYS A 401 11.95 20.29 -18.96
N LYS A 402 12.59 20.37 -17.79
CA LYS A 402 14.06 20.33 -17.65
C LYS A 402 14.64 18.91 -17.54
N PHE A 403 13.79 17.89 -17.52
CA PHE A 403 14.18 16.48 -17.46
C PHE A 403 13.94 15.81 -18.81
N SER A 404 14.95 15.09 -19.30
CA SER A 404 14.87 14.35 -20.56
C SER A 404 14.09 13.04 -20.40
N GLU A 405 13.92 12.31 -21.51
CA GLU A 405 13.28 10.98 -21.51
C GLU A 405 14.07 9.91 -20.74
N ASP A 406 15.31 10.17 -20.35
CA ASP A 406 16.09 9.26 -19.50
C ASP A 406 15.63 9.30 -18.02
N PHE A 407 14.70 10.21 -17.67
CA PHE A 407 14.10 10.34 -16.33
C PHE A 407 12.69 9.75 -16.26
N GLN A 408 12.47 8.87 -15.29
CA GLN A 408 11.12 8.51 -14.86
C GLN A 408 10.59 9.56 -13.90
N ILE A 409 9.40 10.10 -14.17
CA ILE A 409 8.74 11.08 -13.29
C ILE A 409 7.75 10.38 -12.36
N VAL A 410 7.80 10.73 -11.07
CA VAL A 410 6.86 10.30 -10.03
C VAL A 410 6.30 11.54 -9.33
N LEU A 411 4.98 11.62 -9.23
CA LEU A 411 4.27 12.70 -8.57
C LEU A 411 3.55 12.16 -7.32
N PHE A 412 3.88 12.73 -6.17
CA PHE A 412 3.28 12.42 -4.87
C PHE A 412 2.23 13.48 -4.50
N HIS A 413 0.95 13.17 -4.73
CA HIS A 413 -0.18 14.09 -4.61
C HIS A 413 -0.72 14.16 -3.18
N TYR A 414 -0.26 15.13 -2.40
CA TYR A 414 -0.71 15.33 -1.01
C TYR A 414 -2.15 15.86 -0.90
N ASP A 415 -2.74 16.36 -2.00
CA ASP A 415 -4.07 16.97 -2.03
C ASP A 415 -5.17 16.04 -2.58
N GLY A 416 -4.82 14.85 -3.05
CA GLY A 416 -5.79 13.89 -3.62
C GLY A 416 -6.16 14.11 -5.09
N LYS A 417 -5.61 15.13 -5.75
CA LYS A 417 -6.05 15.57 -7.09
C LYS A 417 -5.10 15.08 -8.18
N THR A 418 -5.50 14.00 -8.85
CA THR A 418 -4.68 13.35 -9.89
C THR A 418 -5.21 13.58 -11.31
N SER A 419 -6.53 13.59 -11.51
CA SER A 419 -7.14 13.70 -12.85
C SER A 419 -6.92 15.05 -13.51
N GLU A 420 -6.77 16.12 -12.73
CA GLU A 420 -6.53 17.47 -13.25
C GLU A 420 -5.15 17.60 -13.93
N TRP A 421 -4.22 16.70 -13.63
CA TRP A 421 -2.90 16.66 -14.26
C TRP A 421 -2.94 16.04 -15.67
N ASP A 422 -4.03 15.38 -16.06
CA ASP A 422 -4.21 14.76 -17.39
C ASP A 422 -4.15 15.78 -18.54
N GLN A 423 -4.18 17.09 -18.23
CA GLN A 423 -4.00 18.16 -19.20
C GLN A 423 -2.58 18.22 -19.78
N PHE A 424 -1.57 17.66 -19.08
CA PHE A 424 -0.21 17.57 -19.60
C PHE A 424 0.05 16.18 -20.18
N GLU A 425 0.47 16.12 -21.45
CA GLU A 425 0.77 14.85 -22.12
C GLU A 425 1.91 14.07 -21.44
N TRP A 426 2.89 14.77 -20.85
CA TRP A 426 3.95 14.13 -20.08
C TRP A 426 3.41 13.49 -18.79
N SER A 427 2.37 14.05 -18.19
CA SER A 427 1.79 13.55 -16.94
C SER A 427 1.15 12.19 -17.12
N LYS A 428 0.57 11.91 -18.30
CA LYS A 428 0.01 10.59 -18.63
C LYS A 428 1.05 9.47 -18.63
N LYS A 429 2.33 9.82 -18.75
CA LYS A 429 3.48 8.89 -18.68
C LYS A 429 4.14 8.89 -17.30
N ALA A 430 3.80 9.84 -16.44
CA ALA A 430 4.30 9.91 -15.07
C ALA A 430 3.56 8.92 -14.16
N ILE A 431 4.18 8.57 -13.04
CA ILE A 431 3.56 7.73 -12.01
C ILE A 431 2.91 8.66 -10.99
N HIS A 432 1.60 8.48 -10.79
CA HIS A 432 0.85 9.26 -9.81
C HIS A 432 0.58 8.41 -8.56
N VAL A 433 1.06 8.87 -7.41
CA VAL A 433 0.75 8.27 -6.10
C VAL A 433 0.05 9.32 -5.26
N THR A 434 -1.05 8.95 -4.61
CA THR A 434 -1.86 9.91 -3.86
C THR A 434 -2.14 9.42 -2.45
N ALA A 435 -1.91 10.29 -1.47
CA ALA A 435 -2.20 10.11 -0.06
C ALA A 435 -2.42 11.48 0.60
N SER A 436 -3.65 11.71 1.06
CA SER A 436 -4.05 13.02 1.60
C SER A 436 -3.21 13.45 2.80
N LYS A 437 -2.79 14.73 2.79
CA LYS A 437 -2.12 15.43 3.89
C LYS A 437 -0.83 14.73 4.37
N GLN A 438 -0.07 14.14 3.45
CA GLN A 438 1.23 13.52 3.73
C GLN A 438 2.37 14.38 3.20
N THR A 439 3.54 14.23 3.81
CA THR A 439 4.76 14.98 3.48
C THR A 439 5.66 14.21 2.51
N LYS A 440 6.62 14.92 1.88
CA LYS A 440 7.61 14.35 0.95
C LYS A 440 8.29 13.09 1.47
N TRP A 441 8.82 13.13 2.69
CA TRP A 441 9.56 12.01 3.28
C TRP A 441 8.66 10.83 3.68
N TRP A 442 7.38 11.09 4.01
CA TRP A 442 6.40 10.02 4.23
C TRP A 442 6.19 9.19 2.95
N TYR A 443 6.11 9.85 1.80
CA TYR A 443 6.01 9.19 0.49
C TYR A 443 7.29 8.45 0.14
N ALA A 444 8.44 9.13 0.23
CA ALA A 444 9.73 8.54 -0.10
C ALA A 444 9.97 7.24 0.69
N LYS A 445 9.65 7.22 2.00
CA LYS A 445 9.76 6.02 2.83
C LYS A 445 8.90 4.85 2.34
N ARG A 446 7.73 5.11 1.76
CA ARG A 446 6.74 4.08 1.41
C ARG A 446 6.82 3.60 -0.03
N PHE A 447 7.19 4.50 -0.95
CA PHE A 447 7.10 4.23 -2.39
C PHE A 447 8.47 4.18 -3.08
N LEU A 448 9.53 4.68 -2.45
CA LEU A 448 10.89 4.66 -2.99
C LEU A 448 11.77 3.67 -2.23
N HIS A 449 11.26 2.47 -1.94
CA HIS A 449 12.08 1.41 -1.33
C HIS A 449 13.33 1.13 -2.18
N PRO A 450 14.53 0.91 -1.60
CA PRO A 450 15.77 0.79 -2.37
C PRO A 450 15.70 -0.25 -3.49
N ASP A 451 15.07 -1.39 -3.23
CA ASP A 451 14.90 -2.46 -4.21
C ASP A 451 13.83 -2.13 -5.28
N VAL A 452 12.88 -1.24 -4.98
CA VAL A 452 11.89 -0.75 -5.96
C VAL A 452 12.50 0.27 -6.92
N VAL A 453 13.47 1.04 -6.46
CA VAL A 453 14.16 2.06 -7.29
C VAL A 453 15.56 1.63 -7.72
N ALA A 454 15.92 0.36 -7.50
CA ALA A 454 17.22 -0.21 -7.84
C ALA A 454 17.51 -0.20 -9.33
N ALA A 455 16.51 -0.01 -10.20
CA ALA A 455 16.76 0.17 -11.63
C ALA A 455 17.41 1.51 -11.98
N TYR A 456 17.28 2.52 -11.11
CA TYR A 456 17.74 3.89 -11.36
C TYR A 456 19.13 4.13 -10.78
N GLU A 457 19.98 4.86 -11.51
CA GLU A 457 21.33 5.23 -11.06
C GLU A 457 21.30 6.38 -10.04
N TYR A 458 20.42 7.37 -10.28
CA TYR A 458 20.23 8.55 -9.44
C TYR A 458 18.74 8.83 -9.20
N ILE A 459 18.44 9.34 -8.00
CA ILE A 459 17.09 9.55 -7.49
C ILE A 459 16.99 10.99 -6.96
N PHE A 460 16.14 11.79 -7.59
CA PHE A 460 15.84 13.17 -7.23
C PHE A 460 14.60 13.19 -6.34
N ILE A 461 14.66 13.89 -5.22
CA ILE A 461 13.53 14.01 -4.27
C ILE A 461 13.31 15.49 -3.98
N TRP A 462 12.50 16.15 -4.80
CA TRP A 462 12.41 17.61 -4.85
C TRP A 462 11.09 18.15 -4.29
N ASP A 463 11.15 19.35 -3.71
CA ASP A 463 9.99 20.15 -3.32
C ASP A 463 9.32 20.80 -4.54
N GLU A 464 8.05 21.18 -4.39
CA GLU A 464 7.22 21.71 -5.48
C GLU A 464 7.39 23.20 -5.80
N ASP A 465 8.06 23.95 -4.93
CA ASP A 465 8.20 25.40 -4.99
C ASP A 465 9.57 25.86 -5.51
N LEU A 466 10.21 25.01 -6.32
CA LEU A 466 11.52 25.27 -6.93
C LEU A 466 11.40 25.91 -8.32
N GLY A 467 12.14 26.99 -8.55
CA GLY A 467 12.35 27.60 -9.86
C GLY A 467 13.55 26.99 -10.57
N VAL A 468 13.39 26.58 -11.83
CA VAL A 468 14.38 25.80 -12.58
C VAL A 468 14.87 26.49 -13.87
N GLU A 469 14.78 27.82 -13.93
CA GLU A 469 15.11 28.57 -15.14
C GLU A 469 16.53 28.29 -15.61
N HIS A 470 17.46 28.19 -14.66
CA HIS A 470 18.90 27.98 -14.86
C HIS A 470 19.36 26.54 -14.60
N PHE A 471 18.45 25.58 -14.65
CA PHE A 471 18.72 24.17 -14.41
C PHE A 471 18.47 23.31 -15.65
N ASN A 472 19.35 22.33 -15.88
CA ASN A 472 19.25 21.24 -16.83
C ASN A 472 19.63 19.91 -16.17
N ALA A 473 18.73 18.94 -16.17
CA ALA A 473 18.92 17.69 -15.43
C ALA A 473 20.02 16.77 -16.00
N ASP A 474 20.18 16.74 -17.33
CA ASP A 474 21.20 15.89 -17.98
C ASP A 474 22.60 16.42 -17.68
N ARG A 475 22.81 17.73 -17.86
CA ARG A 475 24.08 18.40 -17.53
C ARG A 475 24.40 18.30 -16.05
N TYR A 476 23.39 18.43 -15.19
CA TYR A 476 23.56 18.21 -13.75
C TYR A 476 24.12 16.82 -13.44
N ILE A 477 23.55 15.76 -14.04
CA ILE A 477 24.04 14.39 -13.83
C ILE A 477 25.45 14.17 -14.39
N GLU A 478 25.78 14.79 -15.52
CA GLU A 478 27.15 14.76 -16.05
C GLU A 478 28.16 15.30 -15.04
N LEU A 479 27.84 16.43 -14.40
CA LEU A 479 28.69 17.05 -13.37
C LEU A 479 28.77 16.20 -12.09
N VAL A 480 27.63 15.68 -11.61
CA VAL A 480 27.58 14.77 -10.46
C VAL A 480 28.51 13.57 -10.68
N LYS A 481 28.44 12.94 -11.86
CA LYS A 481 29.30 11.81 -12.23
C LYS A 481 30.77 12.24 -12.38
N LYS A 482 31.04 13.35 -13.07
CA LYS A 482 32.39 13.92 -13.27
C LYS A 482 33.11 14.18 -11.94
N HIS A 483 32.38 14.66 -10.92
CA HIS A 483 32.94 15.01 -9.62
C HIS A 483 32.81 13.92 -8.55
N GLY A 484 32.29 12.73 -8.91
CA GLY A 484 32.15 11.58 -8.02
C GLY A 484 31.20 11.82 -6.85
N LEU A 485 30.13 12.59 -7.08
CA LEU A 485 29.13 12.89 -6.05
C LEU A 485 28.11 11.75 -5.92
N GLU A 486 27.90 11.31 -4.68
CA GLU A 486 26.93 10.28 -4.31
C GLU A 486 25.67 10.90 -3.69
N ILE A 487 25.80 12.06 -3.03
CA ILE A 487 24.69 12.87 -2.56
C ILE A 487 24.94 14.30 -3.01
N SER A 488 23.99 14.93 -3.66
CA SER A 488 24.18 16.26 -4.20
C SER A 488 22.89 17.07 -4.23
N GLN A 489 23.00 18.36 -4.47
CA GLN A 489 21.86 19.20 -4.84
C GLN A 489 22.31 20.29 -5.83
N PRO A 490 21.38 20.89 -6.59
CA PRO A 490 21.66 22.11 -7.34
C PRO A 490 22.01 23.28 -6.40
N GLY A 491 22.81 24.22 -6.87
CA GLY A 491 23.08 25.46 -6.14
C GLY A 491 21.82 26.30 -5.93
N LEU A 492 21.73 27.00 -4.81
CA LEU A 492 20.63 27.92 -4.53
C LEU A 492 20.97 29.35 -4.94
N GLY A 493 20.02 29.99 -5.65
CA GLY A 493 20.17 31.35 -6.16
C GLY A 493 20.19 32.44 -5.08
N PRO A 494 20.63 33.67 -5.43
CA PRO A 494 20.88 34.75 -4.47
C PRO A 494 19.63 35.38 -3.82
N ASN A 495 18.42 35.08 -4.29
CA ASN A 495 17.17 35.64 -3.76
C ASN A 495 16.57 34.83 -2.58
N ASP A 496 17.25 33.78 -2.12
CA ASP A 496 16.75 32.91 -1.07
C ASP A 496 17.06 33.51 0.32
N VAL A 497 16.01 33.91 1.04
CA VAL A 497 16.10 34.81 2.22
C VAL A 497 16.77 34.16 3.44
N VAL A 498 16.85 32.82 3.52
CA VAL A 498 17.50 32.09 4.63
C VAL A 498 18.02 30.74 4.14
N THR A 499 19.25 30.68 3.65
CA THR A 499 19.92 29.43 3.26
C THR A 499 21.29 29.30 3.92
N TRP A 500 21.78 28.07 3.99
CA TRP A 500 23.14 27.74 4.45
C TRP A 500 24.16 28.24 3.41
N GLU A 501 25.31 28.77 3.83
CA GLU A 501 26.39 29.13 2.89
C GLU A 501 26.93 27.90 2.14
N MET A 502 26.73 26.70 2.68
CA MET A 502 27.01 25.43 1.99
C MET A 502 26.00 25.11 0.89
N THR A 503 24.78 25.65 0.91
CA THR A 503 23.75 25.37 -0.10
C THR A 503 23.65 26.45 -1.18
N ARG A 504 24.16 27.63 -0.86
CA ARG A 504 24.22 28.78 -1.76
C ARG A 504 25.19 28.56 -2.92
N ARG A 505 24.78 28.95 -4.11
CA ARG A 505 25.58 28.89 -5.33
C ARG A 505 26.86 29.74 -5.23
N LYS A 506 27.97 29.20 -5.71
CA LYS A 506 29.25 29.89 -5.96
C LYS A 506 29.45 30.13 -7.46
N GLU A 507 29.62 31.39 -7.86
CA GLU A 507 29.62 31.74 -9.29
C GLU A 507 30.88 31.27 -10.06
N ASP A 508 32.01 31.11 -9.36
CA ASP A 508 33.31 30.83 -9.96
C ASP A 508 33.67 29.34 -10.02
N GLN A 509 32.74 28.45 -9.66
CA GLN A 509 32.99 27.01 -9.56
C GLN A 509 31.87 26.21 -10.23
N GLU A 510 32.19 25.00 -10.71
CA GLU A 510 31.17 24.06 -11.22
C GLU A 510 30.47 23.33 -10.06
N VAL A 511 31.24 22.97 -9.04
CA VAL A 511 30.82 22.23 -7.85
C VAL A 511 31.65 22.68 -6.66
N HIS A 512 31.02 22.82 -5.49
CA HIS A 512 31.73 22.92 -4.22
C HIS A 512 31.24 21.86 -3.22
N LYS A 513 32.16 21.42 -2.35
CA LYS A 513 31.92 20.36 -1.36
C LYS A 513 32.13 20.84 0.08
N VAL A 514 32.71 22.04 0.20
CA VAL A 514 33.04 22.70 1.45
C VAL A 514 32.68 24.18 1.32
N SER A 515 32.17 24.76 2.39
CA SER A 515 31.91 26.19 2.52
C SER A 515 32.31 26.70 3.89
N LEU A 516 32.49 28.03 3.99
CA LEU A 516 32.73 28.71 5.24
C LEU A 516 31.40 29.29 5.72
N GLU A 517 30.84 28.64 6.74
CA GLU A 517 29.62 29.11 7.39
C GLU A 517 29.90 30.24 8.39
N ARG A 518 28.82 30.74 9.00
CA ARG A 518 28.89 31.77 10.04
C ARG A 518 29.83 31.36 11.19
N PRO A 519 30.54 32.31 11.82
CA PRO A 519 31.44 32.01 12.93
C PRO A 519 30.77 31.18 14.03
N GLY A 520 31.38 30.05 14.39
CA GLY A 520 30.91 29.14 15.44
C GLY A 520 29.88 28.09 15.02
N TRP A 521 29.46 28.05 13.74
CA TRP A 521 28.48 27.07 13.26
C TRP A 521 29.12 25.76 12.78
N CYS A 522 30.44 25.75 12.55
CA CYS A 522 31.18 24.56 12.17
C CYS A 522 32.19 24.21 13.26
N SER A 523 31.95 23.07 13.90
CA SER A 523 32.90 22.46 14.83
C SER A 523 34.09 21.83 14.11
N ASP A 524 33.88 21.39 12.86
CA ASP A 524 34.86 20.78 11.98
C ASP A 524 34.51 21.16 10.53
N GLN A 525 35.52 21.48 9.73
CA GLN A 525 35.35 21.89 8.33
C GLN A 525 34.88 20.72 7.43
N HIS A 526 35.10 19.48 7.83
CA HIS A 526 34.68 18.27 7.09
C HIS A 526 33.30 17.75 7.49
N LEU A 527 32.62 18.42 8.45
CA LEU A 527 31.33 18.01 8.97
C LEU A 527 30.23 19.02 8.61
N PRO A 528 28.96 18.58 8.62
CA PRO A 528 27.83 19.49 8.48
C PRO A 528 27.84 20.57 9.57
N PRO A 529 27.47 21.82 9.23
CA PRO A 529 26.96 22.27 7.93
C PRO A 529 28.05 22.66 6.91
N CYS A 530 29.32 22.79 7.29
CA CYS A 530 30.39 23.30 6.42
C CYS A 530 30.79 22.38 5.26
N ALA A 531 30.62 21.08 5.42
CA ALA A 531 30.82 20.08 4.38
C ALA A 531 29.91 18.88 4.63
N ALA A 532 29.90 17.93 3.69
CA ALA A 532 29.10 16.71 3.85
C ALA A 532 27.59 16.97 4.07
N PHE A 533 27.09 18.09 3.55
CA PHE A 533 25.74 18.60 3.80
C PHE A 533 25.10 19.06 2.49
N VAL A 534 23.85 18.67 2.31
CA VAL A 534 22.91 19.23 1.33
C VAL A 534 21.55 19.36 2.02
N GLU A 535 20.76 20.34 1.64
CA GLU A 535 19.46 20.57 2.24
C GLU A 535 18.44 19.55 1.73
N ILE A 536 17.48 19.22 2.60
CA ILE A 536 16.42 18.27 2.27
C ILE A 536 15.48 18.76 1.16
N MET A 537 15.57 20.01 0.69
CA MET A 537 14.67 20.62 -0.29
C MET A 537 14.79 20.01 -1.70
N ALA A 538 16.01 19.97 -2.24
CA ALA A 538 16.30 19.47 -3.59
C ALA A 538 17.41 18.39 -3.65
N PRO A 539 17.47 17.42 -2.73
CA PRO A 539 18.53 16.43 -2.72
C PRO A 539 18.41 15.45 -3.89
N VAL A 540 19.57 14.97 -4.32
CA VAL A 540 19.78 13.94 -5.33
C VAL A 540 20.69 12.89 -4.72
N PHE A 541 20.29 11.63 -4.83
CA PHE A 541 21.02 10.51 -4.27
C PHE A 541 21.42 9.55 -5.37
N SER A 542 22.65 9.04 -5.33
CA SER A 542 22.98 7.81 -6.05
C SER A 542 22.17 6.65 -5.50
N ARG A 543 22.08 5.57 -6.27
CA ARG A 543 21.46 4.32 -5.85
C ARG A 543 22.01 3.81 -4.50
N GLU A 544 23.33 3.81 -4.35
CA GLU A 544 24.00 3.28 -3.16
C GLU A 544 23.75 4.17 -1.94
N ALA A 545 23.88 5.50 -2.11
CA ALA A 545 23.57 6.44 -1.04
C ALA A 545 22.09 6.34 -0.62
N TRP A 546 21.17 6.27 -1.57
CA TRP A 546 19.73 6.16 -1.29
C TRP A 546 19.41 4.90 -0.48
N ARG A 547 20.07 3.78 -0.76
CA ARG A 547 19.88 2.55 0.01
C ARG A 547 20.13 2.76 1.50
N CYS A 548 21.16 3.50 1.86
CA CYS A 548 21.42 3.88 3.25
C CYS A 548 20.43 4.93 3.77
N VAL A 549 20.21 6.02 3.02
CA VAL A 549 19.34 7.14 3.42
C VAL A 549 17.91 6.66 3.69
N TRP A 550 17.39 5.76 2.86
CA TRP A 550 16.05 5.19 3.05
C TRP A 550 15.89 4.48 4.39
N HIS A 551 16.92 3.76 4.88
CA HIS A 551 16.89 3.10 6.19
C HIS A 551 16.98 4.10 7.34
N MET A 552 17.54 5.28 7.11
CA MET A 552 17.61 6.36 8.08
C MET A 552 16.26 7.05 8.29
N ILE A 553 15.46 7.19 7.23
CA ILE A 553 14.11 7.75 7.30
C ILE A 553 13.24 6.89 8.24
N GLN A 554 12.72 7.52 9.30
CA GLN A 554 11.87 6.89 10.30
C GLN A 554 10.42 6.81 9.80
N ASN A 555 9.71 5.71 10.10
CA ASN A 555 8.35 5.50 9.59
C ASN A 555 7.29 6.46 10.17
N ASP A 556 7.55 6.97 11.38
CA ASP A 556 6.68 7.81 12.19
C ASP A 556 7.05 9.30 12.17
N LEU A 557 8.27 9.65 11.74
CA LEU A 557 8.70 11.04 11.55
C LEU A 557 8.50 11.42 10.09
N VAL A 558 7.65 12.41 9.83
CA VAL A 558 7.16 12.67 8.48
C VAL A 558 7.82 13.89 7.84
N HIS A 559 8.32 14.86 8.62
CA HIS A 559 8.87 16.10 8.05
C HIS A 559 10.31 15.95 7.53
N GLY A 560 11.04 14.92 7.99
CA GLY A 560 12.44 14.68 7.61
C GLY A 560 13.42 15.75 8.11
N TRP A 561 13.00 16.64 9.00
CA TRP A 561 13.85 17.70 9.53
C TRP A 561 15.02 17.11 10.35
N GLY A 562 16.24 17.55 10.04
CA GLY A 562 17.48 17.01 10.64
C GLY A 562 18.06 15.78 9.93
N LEU A 563 17.39 15.24 8.89
CA LEU A 563 17.92 14.13 8.10
C LEU A 563 19.16 14.54 7.30
N ASP A 564 19.16 15.76 6.76
CA ASP A 564 20.28 16.45 6.09
C ASP A 564 21.59 16.40 6.88
N PHE A 565 21.55 16.63 8.20
CA PHE A 565 22.73 16.53 9.07
C PHE A 565 23.28 15.11 9.22
N ALA A 566 22.46 14.09 8.96
CA ALA A 566 22.82 12.69 9.11
C ALA A 566 23.21 12.01 7.79
N LEU A 567 22.93 12.63 6.63
CA LEU A 567 23.21 12.08 5.29
C LEU A 567 24.68 11.68 5.10
N ARG A 568 25.62 12.41 5.74
CA ARG A 568 27.06 12.11 5.73
C ARG A 568 27.39 10.66 6.11
N ARG A 569 26.55 10.01 6.91
CA ARG A 569 26.79 8.63 7.39
C ARG A 569 26.58 7.58 6.30
N CYS A 570 25.99 7.97 5.18
CA CYS A 570 25.69 7.07 4.07
C CYS A 570 26.78 7.02 3.01
N VAL A 571 27.84 7.82 3.15
CA VAL A 571 28.89 7.94 2.14
C VAL A 571 30.25 8.19 2.80
N GLU A 572 31.28 7.52 2.30
CA GLU A 572 32.65 7.65 2.82
C GLU A 572 33.66 7.86 1.66
N PRO A 573 34.57 8.86 1.72
CA PRO A 573 34.58 9.98 2.67
C PRO A 573 33.50 11.02 2.34
N ALA A 574 32.71 11.42 3.33
CA ALA A 574 31.50 12.21 3.10
C ALA A 574 31.78 13.61 2.52
N HIS A 575 32.83 14.30 2.99
CA HIS A 575 33.17 15.65 2.55
C HIS A 575 33.70 15.72 1.11
N GLU A 576 34.04 14.58 0.49
CA GLU A 576 34.47 14.53 -0.91
C GLU A 576 33.36 14.04 -1.85
N LYS A 577 32.35 13.35 -1.33
CA LYS A 577 31.30 12.73 -2.15
C LYS A 577 29.93 13.37 -1.98
N ILE A 578 29.82 14.35 -1.09
CA ILE A 578 28.64 15.18 -0.93
C ILE A 578 28.97 16.62 -1.34
N GLY A 579 28.14 17.23 -2.17
CA GLY A 579 28.40 18.58 -2.65
C GLY A 579 27.26 19.22 -3.42
N VAL A 580 27.44 20.51 -3.71
CA VAL A 580 26.49 21.34 -4.43
C VAL A 580 27.02 21.60 -5.83
N VAL A 581 26.16 21.42 -6.83
CA VAL A 581 26.48 21.70 -8.23
C VAL A 581 26.10 23.14 -8.53
N ASP A 582 27.08 24.02 -8.62
CA ASP A 582 26.89 25.47 -8.70
C ASP A 582 26.53 25.97 -10.10
N SER A 583 27.01 25.27 -11.14
CA SER A 583 26.74 25.65 -12.52
C SER A 583 25.31 25.34 -12.95
N GLU A 584 24.60 24.50 -12.20
CA GLU A 584 23.20 24.13 -12.43
C GLU A 584 22.42 24.46 -11.16
N TRP A 585 21.59 25.49 -11.20
CA TRP A 585 21.05 26.10 -9.98
C TRP A 585 19.55 26.38 -10.07
N ILE A 586 18.94 26.48 -8.89
CA ILE A 586 17.50 26.65 -8.67
C ILE A 586 17.22 27.82 -7.74
N ILE A 587 15.96 28.26 -7.70
CA ILE A 587 15.49 29.39 -6.86
C ILE A 587 14.35 28.89 -5.97
N HIS A 588 14.34 29.26 -4.69
CA HIS A 588 13.20 28.95 -3.82
C HIS A 588 12.09 29.99 -4.00
N LYS A 589 10.95 29.60 -4.59
CA LYS A 589 9.83 30.52 -4.88
C LYS A 589 8.89 30.74 -3.71
N VAL A 590 8.97 29.94 -2.64
CA VAL A 590 8.12 30.02 -1.44
C VAL A 590 6.62 30.04 -1.80
N ILE A 591 6.19 29.19 -2.73
CA ILE A 591 4.78 29.12 -3.17
C ILE A 591 3.96 28.45 -2.07
N PRO A 592 2.95 29.11 -1.46
CA PRO A 592 2.22 28.54 -0.33
C PRO A 592 1.45 27.25 -0.69
N SER A 593 1.64 26.16 0.08
CA SER A 593 0.84 24.93 -0.03
C SER A 593 -0.55 25.10 0.63
N PRO A 594 -1.58 24.30 0.26
CA PRO A 594 -3.00 24.59 0.54
C PRO A 594 -3.44 24.60 2.01
N VAL A 595 -2.62 24.13 2.96
CA VAL A 595 -2.94 24.33 4.38
C VAL A 595 -2.98 25.83 4.74
N ASN A 596 -2.40 26.68 3.89
CA ASN A 596 -2.40 28.14 4.03
C ASN A 596 -3.40 28.89 3.13
N GLN A 597 -4.25 28.20 2.33
CA GLN A 597 -5.09 28.87 1.31
C GLN A 597 -6.61 28.67 1.39
N GLU A 598 -7.16 27.94 2.38
CA GLU A 598 -8.62 28.02 2.64
C GLU A 598 -9.08 29.45 2.99
N THR A 599 -8.13 30.36 3.26
CA THR A 599 -8.36 31.78 3.53
C THR A 599 -8.22 32.71 2.32
N THR A 600 -7.72 32.25 1.16
CA THR A 600 -7.41 33.13 0.01
C THR A 600 -8.38 33.06 -1.17
N LEU A 601 -9.33 32.12 -1.18
CA LEU A 601 -10.24 31.95 -2.34
C LEU A 601 -11.40 32.97 -2.44
N ASN A 602 -11.38 34.05 -1.66
CA ASN A 602 -12.25 35.22 -1.85
C ASN A 602 -11.46 36.51 -2.13
N SER A 603 -10.26 36.40 -2.71
CA SER A 603 -9.41 37.58 -2.99
C SER A 603 -9.62 38.11 -4.40
N ASN A 604 -10.73 38.83 -4.58
CA ASN A 604 -10.79 39.99 -5.46
C ASN A 604 -11.61 41.05 -4.70
N ASN A 605 -10.90 42.00 -4.07
CA ASN A 605 -11.40 43.17 -3.30
C ASN A 605 -11.79 43.01 -1.83
N ILE A 606 -10.95 42.41 -0.96
CA ILE A 606 -11.11 42.64 0.50
C ILE A 606 -9.73 42.76 1.17
N ASN A 607 -9.52 43.86 1.91
CA ASN A 607 -8.41 44.04 2.84
C ASN A 607 -8.35 42.86 3.82
N PHE A 608 -7.24 42.14 3.86
CA PHE A 608 -7.02 41.00 4.74
C PHE A 608 -7.32 41.38 6.20
N SER A 609 -8.23 40.65 6.85
CA SER A 609 -8.48 40.81 8.28
C SER A 609 -7.25 40.35 9.08
N GLN A 610 -6.94 41.09 10.14
CA GLN A 610 -5.81 40.83 11.04
C GLN A 610 -5.85 39.43 11.67
N GLU A 611 -7.04 38.83 11.76
CA GLU A 611 -7.28 37.46 12.24
C GLU A 611 -6.80 36.39 11.27
N THR A 612 -6.95 36.59 9.95
CA THR A 612 -6.52 35.63 8.93
C THR A 612 -4.98 35.49 8.91
N ILE A 613 -4.29 36.63 9.03
CA ILE A 613 -2.83 36.69 9.16
C ILE A 613 -2.37 36.04 10.49
N LYS A 614 -3.16 36.17 11.56
CA LYS A 614 -2.86 35.57 12.86
C LYS A 614 -3.03 34.05 12.83
N PHE A 615 -4.06 33.53 12.16
CA PHE A 615 -4.28 32.11 11.96
C PHE A 615 -3.17 31.44 11.14
N GLU A 616 -2.76 32.04 10.02
CA GLU A 616 -1.69 31.50 9.17
C GLU A 616 -0.33 31.50 9.89
N LYS A 617 -0.04 32.54 10.69
CA LYS A 617 1.14 32.59 11.55
C LYS A 617 1.11 31.51 12.64
N SER A 618 -0.05 31.27 13.25
CA SER A 618 -0.24 30.20 14.25
C SER A 618 0.02 28.83 13.66
N HIS A 619 -0.52 28.53 12.47
CA HIS A 619 -0.35 27.23 11.84
C HIS A 619 1.11 26.97 11.40
N ARG A 620 1.78 27.97 10.81
CA ARG A 620 3.23 27.86 10.52
C ARG A 620 4.06 27.64 11.79
N GLN A 621 3.63 28.20 12.92
CA GLN A 621 4.29 28.00 14.21
C GLN A 621 4.06 26.60 14.79
N GLU A 622 2.87 26.03 14.60
CA GLU A 622 2.57 24.63 14.95
C GLU A 622 3.43 23.65 14.14
N VAL A 623 3.52 23.83 12.82
CA VAL A 623 4.37 23.00 11.95
C VAL A 623 5.83 23.11 12.36
N ARG A 624 6.35 24.32 12.61
CA ARG A 624 7.72 24.52 13.11
C ARG A 624 7.96 23.84 14.45
N THR A 625 6.99 23.89 15.36
CA THR A 625 7.08 23.22 16.66
C THR A 625 7.13 21.71 16.49
N ARG A 626 6.29 21.16 15.61
CA ARG A 626 6.32 19.74 15.27
C ARG A 626 7.64 19.32 14.65
N CYS A 627 8.18 20.07 13.69
CA CYS A 627 9.49 19.78 13.09
C CYS A 627 10.61 19.74 14.14
N LYS A 628 10.62 20.71 15.08
CA LYS A 628 11.59 20.74 16.19
C LYS A 628 11.47 19.50 17.09
N ASN A 629 10.25 19.10 17.43
CA ASN A 629 10.01 17.91 18.25
C ASN A 629 10.44 16.64 17.52
N GLU A 630 10.07 16.47 16.25
CA GLU A 630 10.49 15.32 15.43
C GLU A 630 12.02 15.26 15.29
N TRP A 631 12.70 16.40 15.11
CA TRP A 631 14.17 16.44 15.07
C TRP A 631 14.79 16.00 16.39
N SER A 632 14.28 16.48 17.53
CA SER A 632 14.80 16.07 18.85
C SER A 632 14.66 14.55 19.06
N ILE A 633 13.52 13.97 18.67
CA ILE A 633 13.30 12.52 18.71
C ILE A 633 14.28 11.80 17.79
N PHE A 634 14.48 12.30 16.57
CA PHE A 634 15.43 11.74 15.60
C PHE A 634 16.87 11.71 16.16
N GLN A 635 17.35 12.83 16.72
CA GLN A 635 18.67 12.92 17.34
C GLN A 635 18.84 11.92 18.48
N HIS A 636 17.83 11.80 19.35
CA HIS A 636 17.86 10.85 20.45
C HIS A 636 17.95 9.40 19.97
N ARG A 637 17.15 9.03 18.96
CA ARG A 637 17.18 7.69 18.36
C ARG A 637 18.50 7.39 17.69
N LEU A 638 19.05 8.34 16.95
CA LEU A 638 20.33 8.18 16.27
C LEU A 638 21.47 8.00 17.29
N ALA A 639 21.50 8.79 18.36
CA ALA A 639 22.49 8.66 19.43
C ALA A 639 22.37 7.31 20.16
N ASN A 640 21.15 6.81 20.39
CA ASN A 640 20.95 5.49 20.99
C ASN A 640 21.40 4.36 20.04
N ALA A 641 21.17 4.49 18.74
CA ALA A 641 21.66 3.55 17.74
C ALA A 641 23.20 3.50 17.71
N ASP A 642 23.87 4.65 17.79
CA ASP A 642 25.33 4.73 17.89
C ASP A 642 25.84 4.02 19.15
N LYS A 643 25.24 4.29 20.31
CA LYS A 643 25.59 3.60 21.57
C LYS A 643 25.43 2.09 21.44
N ALA A 644 24.32 1.63 20.86
CA ALA A 644 24.07 0.21 20.67
C ALA A 644 25.09 -0.43 19.70
N TYR A 645 25.44 0.27 18.62
CA TYR A 645 26.46 -0.17 17.67
C TYR A 645 27.83 -0.29 18.34
N HIS A 646 28.26 0.73 19.09
CA HIS A 646 29.52 0.70 19.82
C HIS A 646 29.52 -0.37 20.93
N ALA A 647 28.40 -0.60 21.62
CA ALA A 647 28.31 -1.69 22.60
C ALA A 647 28.43 -3.09 21.94
N GLN A 648 27.95 -3.23 20.71
CA GLN A 648 27.97 -4.50 19.98
C GLN A 648 29.31 -4.78 19.28
N PHE A 649 30.01 -3.74 18.83
CA PHE A 649 31.20 -3.86 17.97
C PHE A 649 32.45 -3.13 18.48
N GLY A 650 32.37 -2.42 19.61
CA GLY A 650 33.43 -1.57 20.16
C GLY A 650 34.26 -2.19 21.29
N ASN A 651 34.10 -3.49 21.60
CA ASN A 651 35.04 -4.22 22.46
C ASN A 651 36.11 -4.92 21.59
N GLY A 652 36.89 -4.13 20.85
CA GLY A 652 38.02 -4.58 20.04
C GLY A 652 39.25 -3.76 20.36
#